data_AF-A0A173GNA3-F1
#
_entry.id   AF-A0A173GNA3-F1
#
_cell.length_a   1.000
_cell.length_b   1.000
_cell.length_c   1.000
_cell.angle_alpha   90.00
_cell.angle_beta   90.00
_cell.angle_gamma   90.00
#
_symmetry.space_group_name_H-M   'P 1'
#
loop_
_entity.id
_entity.type
_entity.pdbx_description
1 polymer ?
#
loop_
_entity_poly.entity_id
_entity_poly.type
_entity_poly.pdbx_seq_one_letter_code
_entity_poly.pdbx_strand_id
1 'polypeptide(L)'
;MAAHHSLATCFTSLLCFLSVSWIQVAQAQENNTAAPNSMLEQLKIDPALQGNAKVEKAAAHVVEDVFPIMRKINKDRLDHPHLNQFDVGPPSTGPTKRAESPQEVAPNDNAVLRGSETQEAAKILAEAASLSGTASRKRRDVEAASLKAQYWNDVVGDDSAQAYTDEKLDKRSPDTYWMESMVMNGKAPHAEDGYKIFRNVRDYGAKGDGKTDDTEAINRAVSDGARCGQECGSSMDKPAVIYFPSGTYLVSRSIIQYYNTQFIGNPIERPTILAAPSFVGLGVLTSNKYIDGGNGAEWYIPQSNFHRSIRNFIIDITNTDPQAYVCGIHWQVAQATDLTRIDFYMKPGTTQQGIYMENGSGGFMSELYFRGGNFGAYLGNQQFTTRNLIFHDCKNALQIHWNWAWSMHSIYVIGSPGQTQTGIVIEGGAGGPEGAGVGSFVLFDSFFSNLDVGISTSLLDETSTSLLLENCNFNGTKSIVKDKSRNEEMLPGAKTVKKVEAWGFGKMVLNGPGASKFERGNLASTVRPSGLTVRTKSSSQPRLVPDGKMFGKSSPTYQKLQASEFVNVKSSGAQGDGKTDDTCSINQALAKAAKSKTVVFFPYGTYLVSDTIRIPAGSRIVGQAWPQIVGSGRNFQDAKRPRPVVSVGQPGDSGIIEISDMLFTTRAGSAGAVVVEWNIQETEQGSAAMWNSPIRVGGTTQSGLQAKECPKKTGKVNKDCIAAAMLLHLTPSSSAYLENIWAWTADHDLEGKDQTQIDIYVARGILVESKKPTWLWGTASEHNVLYQYQLSGAKEVFLSMLQTESPYFQPSPRAPAPFDNDKWPGDPSFEHCSTSTTCAMAWALRIMNSTDILVYSAGLYSFFSDYSSECLKTASCQDASVHIQDSSNVSMHALQTRAIMQMVSPAKGTATLAANNRNGVLSSLLTYRLSRS
;
A
#
# COMPACT_ATOMS: atom_id res chain seq x y z
N MET A 1 10.34 -2.08 -98.37
CA MET A 1 11.59 -2.88 -98.39
C MET A 1 12.18 -2.82 -96.99
N ALA A 2 12.22 -3.87 -96.17
CA ALA A 2 11.78 -5.27 -96.31
C ALA A 2 11.62 -5.84 -94.88
N ALA A 3 10.60 -6.60 -94.45
CA ALA A 3 9.29 -6.98 -94.94
C ALA A 3 8.48 -7.52 -93.71
N HIS A 4 7.16 -7.21 -93.64
CA HIS A 4 6.07 -7.78 -92.81
C HIS A 4 6.13 -7.64 -91.26
N HIS A 5 5.36 -6.71 -90.65
CA HIS A 5 3.90 -6.70 -90.32
C HIS A 5 3.59 -7.43 -89.00
N SER A 6 2.63 -7.08 -88.12
CA SER A 6 1.78 -5.91 -87.80
C SER A 6 0.85 -6.40 -86.66
N LEU A 7 0.58 -5.55 -85.66
CA LEU A 7 -0.63 -5.47 -84.79
C LEU A 7 -1.39 -6.72 -84.25
N ALA A 8 -1.55 -6.71 -82.91
CA ALA A 8 -2.79 -6.84 -82.12
C ALA A 8 -3.30 -8.19 -81.53
N THR A 9 -3.83 -8.07 -80.28
CA THR A 9 -4.87 -8.88 -79.56
C THR A 9 -4.52 -10.30 -79.06
N CYS A 10 -5.18 -10.98 -78.11
CA CYS A 10 -6.05 -10.78 -76.91
C CYS A 10 -6.66 -12.19 -76.63
N PHE A 11 -6.98 -12.58 -75.39
CA PHE A 11 -7.86 -13.73 -74.98
C PHE A 11 -7.45 -15.17 -75.45
N THR A 12 -7.13 -16.15 -74.61
CA THR A 12 -8.04 -16.88 -73.71
C THR A 12 -7.24 -17.96 -72.96
N SER A 13 -7.27 -17.97 -71.62
CA SER A 13 -6.78 -19.11 -70.80
C SER A 13 -7.62 -19.18 -69.52
N LEU A 14 -8.92 -19.40 -69.71
CA LEU A 14 -9.93 -19.49 -68.67
C LEU A 14 -10.76 -20.75 -69.00
N LEU A 15 -11.01 -21.60 -68.01
CA LEU A 15 -11.77 -22.88 -68.03
C LEU A 15 -10.96 -24.17 -68.20
N CYS A 16 -10.22 -24.59 -67.16
CA CYS A 16 -10.05 -26.03 -66.86
C CYS A 16 -9.50 -26.39 -65.46
N PHE A 17 -9.27 -25.43 -64.54
CA PHE A 17 -8.70 -25.72 -63.19
C PHE A 17 -9.65 -25.41 -62.01
N LEU A 18 -10.97 -25.44 -62.24
CA LEU A 18 -11.99 -25.26 -61.21
C LEU A 18 -13.00 -26.41 -61.26
N SER A 19 -12.62 -27.62 -60.82
CA SER A 19 -13.61 -28.68 -60.47
C SER A 19 -13.06 -29.93 -59.75
N VAL A 20 -11.86 -29.94 -59.18
CA VAL A 20 -11.39 -31.11 -58.39
C VAL A 20 -10.56 -30.67 -57.18
N SER A 21 -11.19 -30.01 -56.21
CA SER A 21 -10.64 -29.86 -54.85
C SER A 21 -11.71 -29.55 -53.78
N TRP A 22 -13.01 -29.67 -54.13
CA TRP A 22 -14.13 -29.37 -53.23
C TRP A 22 -15.00 -30.58 -52.86
N ILE A 23 -14.55 -31.81 -53.13
CA ILE A 23 -15.28 -33.05 -52.78
C ILE A 23 -14.56 -33.90 -51.72
N GLN A 24 -13.38 -33.50 -51.23
CA GLN A 24 -12.71 -34.19 -50.11
C GLN A 24 -12.80 -33.49 -48.74
N VAL A 25 -13.42 -32.31 -48.67
CA VAL A 25 -13.66 -31.62 -47.38
C VAL A 25 -15.00 -32.02 -46.74
N ALA A 26 -15.92 -32.63 -47.51
CA ALA A 26 -17.24 -33.04 -47.01
C ALA A 26 -17.35 -34.52 -46.58
N GLN A 27 -16.26 -35.30 -46.60
CA GLN A 27 -16.28 -36.72 -46.18
C GLN A 27 -15.28 -37.09 -45.08
N ALA A 28 -14.57 -36.11 -44.49
CA ALA A 28 -13.63 -36.34 -43.40
C ALA A 28 -14.24 -36.09 -42.00
N GLN A 29 -15.57 -36.16 -41.87
CA GLN A 29 -16.26 -35.91 -40.60
C GLN A 29 -16.56 -37.17 -39.77
N GLU A 30 -16.01 -38.34 -40.13
CA GLU A 30 -16.32 -39.61 -39.45
C GLU A 30 -15.13 -40.41 -38.90
N ASN A 31 -13.88 -39.94 -38.95
CA ASN A 31 -12.79 -40.65 -38.26
C ASN A 31 -11.84 -39.71 -37.51
N ASN A 32 -11.82 -39.94 -36.20
CA ASN A 32 -11.02 -39.27 -35.18
C ASN A 32 -9.51 -39.52 -35.44
N THR A 33 -8.75 -38.47 -35.80
CA THR A 33 -7.33 -38.22 -35.42
C THR A 33 -6.77 -37.01 -36.20
N ALA A 34 -6.14 -36.08 -35.48
CA ALA A 34 -5.55 -34.79 -35.89
C ALA A 34 -6.51 -33.57 -35.95
N ALA A 35 -6.40 -32.70 -34.94
CA ALA A 35 -7.09 -31.41 -34.87
C ALA A 35 -6.55 -30.41 -35.91
N PRO A 36 -7.39 -29.55 -36.52
CA PRO A 36 -6.94 -28.53 -37.44
C PRO A 36 -6.29 -27.35 -36.69
N ASN A 37 -5.10 -26.93 -37.14
CA ASN A 37 -4.45 -25.67 -36.73
C ASN A 37 -5.42 -24.49 -36.92
N SER A 38 -5.63 -23.69 -35.90
CA SER A 38 -6.55 -22.55 -35.98
C SER A 38 -6.02 -21.47 -36.95
N MET A 39 -6.91 -20.69 -37.57
CA MET A 39 -6.54 -19.54 -38.42
C MET A 39 -5.67 -18.51 -37.66
N LEU A 40 -5.77 -18.50 -36.32
CA LEU A 40 -4.96 -17.69 -35.40
C LEU A 40 -3.55 -18.25 -35.18
N GLU A 41 -3.34 -19.57 -35.29
CA GLU A 41 -2.00 -20.18 -35.26
C GLU A 41 -1.20 -19.92 -36.56
N GLN A 42 -1.88 -19.81 -37.70
CA GLN A 42 -1.25 -19.44 -38.97
C GLN A 42 -0.73 -17.98 -38.98
N LEU A 43 -1.26 -17.09 -38.13
CA LEU A 43 -0.81 -15.70 -37.97
C LEU A 43 0.53 -15.55 -37.23
N LYS A 44 0.93 -16.55 -36.43
CA LYS A 44 2.31 -16.58 -35.88
C LYS A 44 3.37 -16.66 -36.98
N ILE A 45 2.97 -16.98 -38.21
CA ILE A 45 3.84 -17.33 -39.33
C ILE A 45 3.91 -16.21 -40.39
N ASP A 46 2.91 -15.31 -40.50
CA ASP A 46 2.91 -14.23 -41.50
C ASP A 46 2.36 -12.87 -40.98
N PRO A 47 3.23 -11.89 -40.68
CA PRO A 47 2.86 -10.53 -40.30
C PRO A 47 2.10 -9.73 -41.37
N ALA A 48 2.10 -10.16 -42.64
CA ALA A 48 1.43 -9.47 -43.75
C ALA A 48 -0.11 -9.50 -43.67
N LEU A 49 -0.68 -10.19 -42.69
CA LEU A 49 -2.13 -10.30 -42.46
C LEU A 49 -2.69 -9.30 -41.44
N GLN A 50 -1.86 -8.45 -40.80
CA GLN A 50 -2.35 -7.32 -39.99
C GLN A 50 -3.13 -6.32 -40.87
N GLY A 51 -4.32 -5.90 -40.43
CA GLY A 51 -5.24 -5.09 -41.24
C GLY A 51 -6.14 -5.90 -42.18
N ASN A 52 -6.09 -7.23 -42.14
CA ASN A 52 -7.01 -8.09 -42.86
C ASN A 52 -8.35 -8.19 -42.12
N ALA A 53 -9.41 -7.60 -42.70
CA ALA A 53 -10.75 -7.58 -42.13
C ALA A 53 -11.30 -8.97 -41.72
N LYS A 54 -10.86 -10.07 -42.35
CA LYS A 54 -11.26 -11.43 -41.96
C LYS A 54 -10.62 -11.88 -40.64
N VAL A 55 -9.37 -11.49 -40.41
CA VAL A 55 -8.61 -11.79 -39.20
C VAL A 55 -9.17 -11.00 -38.02
N GLU A 56 -9.39 -9.70 -38.22
CA GLU A 56 -10.03 -8.85 -37.21
C GLU A 56 -11.43 -9.35 -36.84
N LYS A 57 -12.21 -9.81 -37.83
CA LYS A 57 -13.53 -10.41 -37.58
C LYS A 57 -13.45 -11.72 -36.78
N ALA A 58 -12.45 -12.56 -37.06
CA ALA A 58 -12.24 -13.79 -36.28
C ALA A 58 -11.80 -13.49 -34.84
N ALA A 59 -10.88 -12.53 -34.67
CA ALA A 59 -10.45 -12.07 -33.35
C ALA A 59 -11.61 -11.44 -32.56
N ALA A 60 -12.46 -10.64 -33.23
CA ALA A 60 -13.67 -10.06 -32.63
C ALA A 60 -14.59 -11.15 -32.08
N HIS A 61 -14.83 -12.22 -32.84
CA HIS A 61 -15.67 -13.32 -32.38
C HIS A 61 -15.11 -13.99 -31.11
N VAL A 62 -13.80 -14.25 -31.06
CA VAL A 62 -13.14 -14.82 -29.88
C VAL A 62 -13.30 -13.92 -28.64
N VAL A 63 -13.15 -12.60 -28.79
CA VAL A 63 -13.27 -11.66 -27.67
C VAL A 63 -14.74 -11.47 -27.26
N GLU A 64 -15.66 -11.42 -28.22
CA GLU A 64 -17.11 -11.32 -27.98
C GLU A 64 -17.64 -12.54 -27.20
N ASP A 65 -17.11 -13.73 -27.46
CA ASP A 65 -17.46 -14.95 -26.71
C ASP A 65 -16.96 -14.91 -25.25
N VAL A 66 -15.86 -14.19 -24.99
CA VAL A 66 -15.23 -14.08 -23.67
C VAL A 66 -15.88 -13.01 -22.79
N PHE A 67 -16.37 -11.91 -23.36
CA PHE A 67 -16.93 -10.79 -22.58
C PHE A 67 -18.09 -11.19 -21.64
N PRO A 68 -19.09 -11.99 -22.04
CA PRO A 68 -20.13 -12.46 -21.13
C PRO A 68 -19.58 -13.23 -19.92
N ILE A 69 -18.55 -14.05 -20.14
CA ILE A 69 -17.88 -14.81 -19.08
C ILE A 69 -17.15 -13.87 -18.12
N MET A 70 -16.34 -12.95 -18.67
CA MET A 70 -15.61 -11.96 -17.89
C MET A 70 -16.54 -11.07 -17.06
N ARG A 71 -17.64 -10.58 -17.66
CA ARG A 71 -18.68 -9.80 -16.95
C ARG A 71 -19.23 -10.57 -15.75
N LYS A 72 -19.53 -11.86 -15.94
CA LYS A 72 -20.06 -12.71 -14.88
C LYS A 72 -19.02 -12.90 -13.75
N ILE A 73 -17.79 -13.28 -14.08
CA ILE A 73 -16.72 -13.54 -13.09
C ILE A 73 -16.38 -12.27 -12.31
N ASN A 74 -16.14 -11.14 -12.99
CA ASN A 74 -15.78 -9.90 -12.31
C ASN A 74 -16.94 -9.34 -11.47
N LYS A 75 -18.18 -9.54 -11.91
CA LYS A 75 -19.36 -9.22 -11.09
C LYS A 75 -19.45 -10.12 -9.86
N ASP A 76 -19.22 -11.42 -10.02
CA ASP A 76 -19.24 -12.39 -8.92
C ASP A 76 -18.22 -12.04 -7.84
N ARG A 77 -16.98 -11.69 -8.24
CA ARG A 77 -15.94 -11.16 -7.36
C ARG A 77 -16.37 -9.90 -6.59
N LEU A 78 -17.20 -9.05 -7.18
CA LEU A 78 -17.71 -7.85 -6.54
C LEU A 78 -18.88 -8.16 -5.58
N ASP A 79 -19.78 -9.06 -5.96
CA ASP A 79 -20.93 -9.44 -5.15
C ASP A 79 -20.54 -10.38 -4.00
N HIS A 80 -19.45 -11.14 -4.18
CA HIS A 80 -18.92 -12.15 -3.26
C HIS A 80 -17.40 -11.99 -3.10
N PRO A 81 -16.92 -10.84 -2.60
CA PRO A 81 -15.50 -10.59 -2.47
C PRO A 81 -14.87 -11.54 -1.46
N HIS A 82 -13.66 -12.04 -1.78
CA HIS A 82 -12.89 -12.84 -0.84
C HIS A 82 -12.58 -12.02 0.41
N LEU A 83 -12.90 -12.55 1.59
CA LEU A 83 -12.52 -11.97 2.88
C LEU A 83 -11.29 -12.69 3.45
N ASN A 84 -10.53 -12.03 4.31
CA ASN A 84 -9.52 -12.74 5.09
C ASN A 84 -10.22 -13.78 5.99
N GLN A 85 -9.84 -15.05 5.88
CA GLN A 85 -10.31 -16.10 6.78
C GLN A 85 -9.32 -16.29 7.94
N PHE A 86 -9.83 -16.39 9.17
CA PHE A 86 -9.04 -16.50 10.41
C PHE A 86 -9.32 -17.83 11.13
N ASP A 87 -9.41 -18.91 10.36
CA ASP A 87 -9.98 -20.18 10.81
C ASP A 87 -9.19 -20.85 11.95
N VAL A 88 -9.93 -21.52 12.83
CA VAL A 88 -9.45 -22.12 14.07
C VAL A 88 -9.25 -23.63 13.90
N GLY A 89 -8.33 -24.00 13.01
CA GLY A 89 -7.94 -25.39 12.79
C GLY A 89 -7.01 -25.93 13.88
N PRO A 90 -7.02 -27.25 14.18
CA PRO A 90 -6.11 -27.84 15.15
C PRO A 90 -4.64 -27.62 14.73
N PRO A 91 -3.72 -27.42 15.69
CA PRO A 91 -2.32 -27.17 15.38
C PRO A 91 -1.73 -28.35 14.59
N SER A 92 -1.37 -28.12 13.33
CA SER A 92 -0.63 -29.12 12.56
C SER A 92 0.81 -29.16 13.06
N THR A 93 1.36 -30.38 13.17
CA THR A 93 2.70 -30.67 13.71
C THR A 93 3.83 -30.47 12.68
N GLY A 94 3.53 -29.86 11.52
CA GLY A 94 4.50 -29.55 10.45
C GLY A 94 4.93 -28.07 10.43
N PRO A 95 5.80 -27.65 9.50
CA PRO A 95 6.07 -26.24 9.23
C PRO A 95 4.74 -25.58 8.81
N THR A 96 4.08 -24.90 9.76
CA THR A 96 2.79 -24.27 9.48
C THR A 96 3.03 -22.90 8.88
N LYS A 97 2.46 -22.67 7.70
CA LYS A 97 2.34 -21.36 7.06
C LYS A 97 1.49 -20.42 7.92
N ARG A 98 1.48 -19.12 7.61
CA ARG A 98 0.31 -18.27 7.93
C ARG A 98 -0.92 -18.96 7.29
N ALA A 99 -1.95 -19.25 8.08
CA ALA A 99 -3.03 -20.13 7.65
C ALA A 99 -3.69 -19.63 6.35
N GLU A 100 -3.56 -20.41 5.28
CA GLU A 100 -4.55 -20.46 4.19
C GLU A 100 -5.59 -21.50 4.61
N SER A 101 -6.85 -21.11 4.79
CA SER A 101 -7.94 -22.07 5.01
C SER A 101 -8.60 -22.42 3.65
N PRO A 102 -9.13 -23.65 3.47
CA PRO A 102 -9.83 -24.03 2.24
C PRO A 102 -11.06 -23.14 2.02
N GLN A 103 -11.13 -22.51 0.85
CA GLN A 103 -12.23 -21.63 0.46
C GLN A 103 -13.57 -22.38 0.37
N GLU A 104 -14.66 -21.80 0.90
CA GLU A 104 -15.99 -22.06 0.36
C GLU A 104 -16.04 -21.43 -1.03
N VAL A 105 -15.98 -22.31 -2.03
CA VAL A 105 -15.86 -22.02 -3.45
C VAL A 105 -17.08 -21.24 -3.96
N ALA A 106 -16.87 -20.08 -4.56
CA ALA A 106 -17.86 -19.49 -5.46
C ALA A 106 -18.06 -20.44 -6.67
N PRO A 107 -19.28 -20.84 -7.02
CA PRO A 107 -19.49 -21.84 -8.05
C PRO A 107 -19.14 -21.28 -9.45
N ASN A 108 -18.14 -21.90 -10.08
CA ASN A 108 -17.72 -21.81 -11.50
C ASN A 108 -16.74 -20.70 -11.93
N ASP A 109 -15.53 -20.70 -11.37
CA ASP A 109 -14.34 -20.11 -12.04
C ASP A 109 -13.73 -21.04 -13.13
N ASN A 110 -14.40 -22.16 -13.45
CA ASN A 110 -14.00 -23.16 -14.45
C ASN A 110 -14.06 -22.66 -15.91
N ALA A 111 -14.47 -21.41 -16.16
CA ALA A 111 -14.50 -20.88 -17.51
C ALA A 111 -13.06 -20.56 -17.95
N VAL A 112 -12.42 -21.55 -18.57
CA VAL A 112 -11.13 -21.41 -19.24
C VAL A 112 -11.27 -20.31 -20.28
N LEU A 113 -10.81 -19.10 -19.95
CA LEU A 113 -10.35 -18.15 -20.96
C LEU A 113 -9.40 -18.96 -21.84
N ARG A 114 -9.67 -19.08 -23.15
CA ARG A 114 -8.83 -19.84 -24.07
C ARG A 114 -7.47 -19.15 -24.17
N GLY A 115 -6.58 -19.44 -23.20
CA GLY A 115 -5.61 -18.48 -22.68
C GLY A 115 -4.79 -17.79 -23.76
N SER A 116 -4.12 -18.55 -24.64
CA SER A 116 -3.30 -17.98 -25.70
C SER A 116 -4.10 -17.42 -26.88
N GLU A 117 -5.21 -18.06 -27.26
CA GLU A 117 -6.08 -17.64 -28.38
C GLU A 117 -6.75 -16.29 -28.07
N THR A 118 -7.33 -16.16 -26.87
CA THR A 118 -7.96 -14.93 -26.39
C THR A 118 -6.96 -13.80 -26.26
N GLN A 119 -5.75 -14.07 -25.76
CA GLN A 119 -4.70 -13.05 -25.62
C GLN A 119 -4.27 -12.49 -26.97
N GLU A 120 -4.09 -13.36 -27.98
CA GLU A 120 -3.71 -12.91 -29.32
C GLU A 120 -4.85 -12.17 -30.01
N ALA A 121 -6.09 -12.66 -29.89
CA ALA A 121 -7.27 -11.98 -30.42
C ALA A 121 -7.45 -10.58 -29.81
N ALA A 122 -7.32 -10.45 -28.49
CA ALA A 122 -7.43 -9.16 -27.80
C ALA A 122 -6.37 -8.15 -28.27
N LYS A 123 -5.13 -8.63 -28.49
CA LYS A 123 -4.03 -7.83 -29.05
C LYS A 123 -4.33 -7.35 -30.48
N ILE A 124 -4.73 -8.26 -31.37
CA ILE A 124 -5.07 -7.93 -32.77
C ILE A 124 -6.12 -6.81 -32.82
N LEU A 125 -7.17 -6.93 -32.00
CA LEU A 125 -8.22 -5.91 -31.92
C LEU A 125 -7.74 -4.59 -31.31
N ALA A 126 -6.83 -4.65 -30.34
CA ALA A 126 -6.28 -3.45 -29.72
C ALA A 126 -5.50 -2.61 -30.74
N GLU A 127 -4.64 -3.26 -31.53
CA GLU A 127 -3.82 -2.60 -32.56
C GLU A 127 -4.66 -2.12 -33.76
N ALA A 128 -5.78 -2.79 -34.07
CA ALA A 128 -6.71 -2.38 -35.11
C ALA A 128 -7.66 -1.24 -34.69
N ALA A 129 -7.85 -1.02 -33.38
CA ALA A 129 -8.78 -0.03 -32.89
C ALA A 129 -8.33 1.41 -33.21
N SER A 130 -9.16 2.15 -33.96
CA SER A 130 -9.01 3.60 -34.07
C SER A 130 -9.41 4.26 -32.74
N LEU A 131 -8.46 4.46 -31.85
CA LEU A 131 -8.68 5.14 -30.57
C LEU A 131 -8.81 6.66 -30.78
N SER A 132 -10.01 7.13 -31.11
CA SER A 132 -10.32 8.55 -31.19
C SER A 132 -10.56 9.12 -29.78
N GLY A 133 -9.57 9.78 -29.17
CA GLY A 133 -9.72 10.24 -27.77
C GLY A 133 -8.80 11.37 -27.28
N THR A 134 -7.90 11.89 -28.10
CA THR A 134 -6.90 12.88 -27.63
C THR A 134 -7.53 14.19 -27.11
N ALA A 135 -8.59 14.67 -27.77
CA ALA A 135 -9.30 15.88 -27.33
C ALA A 135 -10.12 15.65 -26.04
N SER A 136 -10.75 14.49 -25.87
CA SER A 136 -11.52 14.16 -24.66
C SER A 136 -10.60 13.94 -23.46
N ARG A 137 -9.43 13.32 -23.66
CA ARG A 137 -8.39 13.16 -22.63
C ARG A 137 -7.83 14.50 -22.17
N LYS A 138 -7.41 15.39 -23.08
CA LYS A 138 -6.90 16.73 -22.71
C LYS A 138 -7.87 17.51 -21.82
N ARG A 139 -9.18 17.40 -22.08
CA ARG A 139 -10.20 18.04 -21.24
C ARG A 139 -10.21 17.45 -19.81
N ARG A 140 -10.12 16.12 -19.69
CA ARG A 140 -10.02 15.44 -18.39
C ARG A 140 -8.76 15.85 -17.62
N ASP A 141 -7.62 15.94 -18.30
CA ASP A 141 -6.35 16.33 -17.70
C ASP A 141 -6.43 17.76 -17.13
N VAL A 142 -7.00 18.71 -17.89
CA VAL A 142 -7.18 20.12 -17.45
C VAL A 142 -8.11 20.20 -16.24
N GLU A 143 -9.21 19.45 -16.26
CA GLU A 143 -10.17 19.40 -15.14
C GLU A 143 -9.54 18.78 -13.88
N ALA A 144 -8.81 17.67 -14.04
CA ALA A 144 -8.06 17.06 -12.95
C ALA A 144 -7.04 18.03 -12.36
N ALA A 145 -6.26 18.71 -13.20
CA ALA A 145 -5.29 19.72 -12.75
C ALA A 145 -5.97 20.86 -11.98
N SER A 146 -7.10 21.36 -12.47
CA SER A 146 -7.87 22.42 -11.80
C SER A 146 -8.35 22.00 -10.41
N LEU A 147 -8.92 20.78 -10.27
CA LEU A 147 -9.42 20.30 -8.98
C LEU A 147 -8.26 20.03 -8.01
N LYS A 148 -7.15 19.47 -8.47
CA LYS A 148 -5.95 19.27 -7.64
C LYS A 148 -5.39 20.59 -7.14
N ALA A 149 -5.24 21.57 -8.03
CA ALA A 149 -4.83 22.93 -7.68
C ALA A 149 -5.88 23.68 -6.83
N GLN A 150 -7.06 23.11 -6.61
CA GLN A 150 -8.06 23.68 -5.71
C GLN A 150 -8.01 23.02 -4.33
N TYR A 151 -7.85 21.70 -4.27
CA TYR A 151 -8.03 20.91 -3.04
C TYR A 151 -6.73 20.39 -2.43
N TRP A 152 -5.64 20.31 -3.18
CA TRP A 152 -4.33 19.85 -2.70
C TRP A 152 -3.34 20.99 -2.41
N ASN A 153 -3.76 22.25 -2.43
CA ASN A 153 -2.89 23.42 -2.23
C ASN A 153 -2.16 23.48 -0.86
N ASP A 154 -2.57 22.69 0.14
CA ASP A 154 -1.87 22.58 1.43
C ASP A 154 -0.94 21.35 1.51
N VAL A 155 -0.88 20.54 0.46
CA VAL A 155 0.05 19.41 0.39
C VAL A 155 1.42 19.99 0.10
N VAL A 156 2.22 20.16 1.16
CA VAL A 156 3.64 20.46 1.03
C VAL A 156 4.26 19.25 0.33
N GLY A 157 4.68 19.40 -0.91
CA GLY A 157 5.05 18.26 -1.75
C GLY A 157 5.19 18.57 -3.25
N ASP A 158 4.73 19.74 -3.71
CA ASP A 158 5.20 20.29 -4.97
C ASP A 158 6.66 20.72 -4.80
N ASP A 159 7.51 20.46 -5.81
CA ASP A 159 8.97 20.57 -5.74
C ASP A 159 9.43 21.98 -5.35
N SER A 160 9.38 22.28 -4.06
CA SER A 160 10.08 23.36 -3.43
C SER A 160 11.54 22.95 -3.32
N ALA A 161 12.18 22.96 -4.49
CA ALA A 161 13.49 23.56 -4.63
C ALA A 161 13.52 25.05 -4.16
N GLN A 162 12.51 25.55 -3.42
CA GLN A 162 12.47 26.86 -2.79
C GLN A 162 13.48 27.01 -1.64
N ALA A 163 14.24 25.97 -1.28
CA ALA A 163 15.44 26.10 -0.46
C ALA A 163 16.76 26.20 -1.28
N TYR A 164 16.69 26.23 -2.63
CA TYR A 164 17.88 26.33 -3.50
C TYR A 164 18.11 27.72 -4.10
N THR A 165 17.35 28.75 -3.72
CA THR A 165 17.56 30.10 -4.23
C THR A 165 17.50 31.14 -3.12
N ASP A 166 18.67 31.45 -2.55
CA ASP A 166 18.96 32.87 -2.34
C ASP A 166 18.93 33.52 -3.73
N GLU A 167 18.01 34.47 -3.91
CA GLU A 167 17.85 35.43 -5.01
C GLU A 167 18.24 35.03 -6.46
N LYS A 168 17.21 35.07 -7.33
CA LYS A 168 17.22 35.27 -8.80
C LYS A 168 17.37 34.03 -9.72
N LEU A 169 16.35 33.93 -10.61
CA LEU A 169 16.19 33.10 -11.82
C LEU A 169 15.78 31.64 -11.59
N ASP A 170 14.52 31.31 -11.94
CA ASP A 170 14.04 29.93 -12.09
C ASP A 170 14.93 29.18 -13.09
N LYS A 171 15.72 28.21 -12.60
CA LYS A 171 16.36 27.22 -13.47
C LYS A 171 15.27 26.50 -14.26
N ARG A 172 15.42 26.48 -15.59
CA ARG A 172 14.56 25.73 -16.53
C ARG A 172 14.45 24.27 -16.07
N SER A 173 13.23 23.74 -15.95
CA SER A 173 12.99 22.31 -15.66
C SER A 173 13.81 21.42 -16.59
N PRO A 174 14.39 20.31 -16.10
CA PRO A 174 15.15 19.41 -16.94
C PRO A 174 14.26 18.77 -18.01
N ASP A 175 14.82 18.52 -19.20
CA ASP A 175 14.09 17.91 -20.32
C ASP A 175 13.75 16.41 -20.07
N THR A 176 14.45 15.77 -19.11
CA THR A 176 14.27 14.36 -18.73
C THR A 176 14.29 14.19 -17.21
N TYR A 177 13.56 13.20 -16.70
CA TYR A 177 13.60 12.86 -15.28
C TYR A 177 14.96 12.27 -14.88
N TRP A 178 15.46 12.56 -13.68
CA TRP A 178 16.81 12.18 -13.26
C TRP A 178 17.10 10.67 -13.37
N MET A 179 16.09 9.81 -13.17
CA MET A 179 16.26 8.35 -13.30
C MET A 179 16.58 7.91 -14.74
N GLU A 180 16.21 8.69 -15.76
CA GLU A 180 16.51 8.34 -17.16
C GLU A 180 17.98 8.54 -17.52
N SER A 181 18.66 9.45 -16.81
CA SER A 181 20.07 9.82 -17.06
C SER A 181 21.03 9.38 -15.95
N MET A 182 20.51 8.92 -14.82
CA MET A 182 21.29 8.39 -13.71
C MET A 182 21.96 7.06 -14.08
N VAL A 183 23.20 6.88 -13.63
CA VAL A 183 23.88 5.58 -13.73
C VAL A 183 23.22 4.59 -12.77
N MET A 184 22.45 3.66 -13.33
CA MET A 184 21.73 2.61 -12.60
C MET A 184 22.61 1.38 -12.32
N ASN A 185 23.59 1.53 -11.41
CA ASN A 185 24.55 0.49 -11.03
C ASN A 185 24.14 -0.33 -9.78
N GLY A 186 22.83 -0.49 -9.57
CA GLY A 186 22.31 -1.38 -8.52
C GLY A 186 22.78 -2.83 -8.71
N LYS A 187 22.93 -3.57 -7.61
CA LYS A 187 23.33 -4.98 -7.62
C LYS A 187 22.46 -5.76 -6.64
N ALA A 188 21.85 -6.85 -7.10
CA ALA A 188 21.12 -7.78 -6.25
C ALA A 188 22.04 -8.96 -5.93
N PRO A 189 22.70 -8.99 -4.76
CA PRO A 189 23.78 -9.96 -4.47
C PRO A 189 23.29 -11.41 -4.32
N HIS A 190 21.98 -11.64 -4.35
CA HIS A 190 21.35 -12.97 -4.22
C HIS A 190 20.57 -13.36 -5.48
N ALA A 191 20.55 -12.50 -6.49
CA ALA A 191 20.06 -12.84 -7.82
C ALA A 191 21.19 -13.41 -8.68
N GLU A 192 20.84 -13.98 -9.82
CA GLU A 192 21.80 -14.43 -10.83
C GLU A 192 22.69 -13.29 -11.38
N ASP A 193 23.88 -13.66 -11.86
CA ASP A 193 24.80 -12.69 -12.47
C ASP A 193 24.14 -11.99 -13.66
N GLY A 194 24.27 -10.66 -13.71
CA GLY A 194 23.66 -9.83 -14.75
C GLY A 194 22.20 -9.46 -14.51
N TYR A 195 21.61 -9.83 -13.36
CA TYR A 195 20.26 -9.42 -12.98
C TYR A 195 20.07 -7.90 -13.05
N LYS A 196 19.02 -7.46 -13.76
CA LYS A 196 18.69 -6.04 -13.95
C LYS A 196 17.64 -5.62 -12.92
N ILE A 197 17.98 -4.68 -12.03
CA ILE A 197 17.00 -4.11 -11.09
C ILE A 197 16.14 -3.04 -11.78
N PHE A 198 16.79 -2.07 -12.43
CA PHE A 198 16.10 -1.01 -13.17
C PHE A 198 15.82 -1.46 -14.60
N ARG A 199 14.57 -1.34 -15.02
CA ARG A 199 14.10 -1.79 -16.32
C ARG A 199 13.22 -0.72 -16.92
N ASN A 200 13.71 -0.07 -17.96
CA ASN A 200 12.90 0.81 -18.78
C ASN A 200 12.06 -0.06 -19.72
N VAL A 201 10.73 0.09 -19.69
CA VAL A 201 9.83 -0.73 -20.52
C VAL A 201 10.11 -0.60 -22.03
N ARG A 202 10.70 0.52 -22.48
CA ARG A 202 11.11 0.70 -23.88
C ARG A 202 12.25 -0.23 -24.31
N ASP A 203 13.14 -0.59 -23.37
CA ASP A 203 14.24 -1.54 -23.64
C ASP A 203 13.70 -2.96 -23.88
N TYR A 204 12.48 -3.24 -23.45
CA TYR A 204 11.77 -4.51 -23.65
C TYR A 204 10.81 -4.48 -24.84
N GLY A 205 10.80 -3.37 -25.59
CA GLY A 205 10.05 -3.22 -26.85
C GLY A 205 8.77 -2.40 -26.75
N ALA A 206 8.43 -1.85 -25.58
CA ALA A 206 7.25 -1.00 -25.44
C ALA A 206 7.44 0.29 -26.26
N LYS A 207 6.41 0.71 -26.98
CA LYS A 207 6.42 1.90 -27.84
C LYS A 207 5.93 3.13 -27.11
N GLY A 208 4.89 3.00 -26.29
CA GLY A 208 4.27 4.14 -25.61
C GLY A 208 3.62 5.14 -26.58
N ASP A 209 3.15 4.67 -27.74
CA ASP A 209 2.56 5.48 -28.82
C ASP A 209 1.01 5.51 -28.81
N GLY A 210 0.39 4.73 -27.92
CA GLY A 210 -1.05 4.57 -27.77
C GLY A 210 -1.71 3.74 -28.86
N LYS A 211 -0.93 3.03 -29.67
CA LYS A 211 -1.39 2.22 -30.82
C LYS A 211 -0.86 0.80 -30.78
N THR A 212 0.43 0.65 -30.50
CA THR A 212 1.06 -0.66 -30.36
C THR A 212 0.62 -1.27 -29.03
N ASP A 213 0.22 -2.54 -29.00
CA ASP A 213 -0.04 -3.23 -27.75
C ASP A 213 1.28 -3.48 -27.00
N ASP A 214 1.48 -2.75 -25.91
CA ASP A 214 2.69 -2.77 -25.10
C ASP A 214 2.66 -3.82 -23.99
N THR A 215 1.58 -4.61 -23.89
CA THR A 215 1.33 -5.47 -22.74
C THR A 215 2.43 -6.52 -22.57
N GLU A 216 2.81 -7.16 -23.68
CA GLU A 216 3.81 -8.22 -23.69
C GLU A 216 5.20 -7.64 -23.36
N ALA A 217 5.53 -6.46 -23.90
CA ALA A 217 6.79 -5.78 -23.59
C ALA A 217 6.89 -5.38 -22.12
N ILE A 218 5.82 -4.83 -21.55
CA ILE A 218 5.78 -4.44 -20.14
C ILE A 218 5.86 -5.69 -19.26
N ASN A 219 5.07 -6.73 -19.51
CA ASN A 219 5.11 -7.95 -18.69
C ASN A 219 6.48 -8.66 -18.78
N ARG A 220 7.17 -8.61 -19.93
CA ARG A 220 8.57 -9.06 -20.02
C ARG A 220 9.51 -8.24 -19.15
N ALA A 221 9.38 -6.92 -19.13
CA ALA A 221 10.16 -6.08 -18.22
C ALA A 221 9.87 -6.46 -16.75
N VAL A 222 8.61 -6.77 -16.41
CA VAL A 222 8.26 -7.17 -15.04
C VAL A 222 8.88 -8.52 -14.66
N SER A 223 8.85 -9.52 -15.55
CA SER A 223 9.22 -10.90 -15.25
C SER A 223 10.69 -11.25 -15.48
N ASP A 224 11.43 -10.44 -16.23
CA ASP A 224 12.86 -10.66 -16.55
C ASP A 224 13.72 -10.87 -15.30
N GLY A 225 14.66 -11.81 -15.38
CA GLY A 225 15.52 -12.24 -14.27
C GLY A 225 14.86 -13.25 -13.31
N ALA A 226 14.11 -14.23 -13.84
CA ALA A 226 13.55 -15.37 -13.09
C ALA A 226 12.97 -14.97 -11.71
N ARG A 227 12.08 -13.99 -11.73
CA ARG A 227 11.57 -13.33 -10.51
C ARG A 227 10.49 -14.14 -9.79
N CYS A 228 10.10 -13.64 -8.63
CA CYS A 228 9.08 -14.24 -7.79
C CYS A 228 7.66 -14.07 -8.37
N GLY A 229 7.29 -14.96 -9.30
CA GLY A 229 5.94 -15.08 -9.88
C GLY A 229 5.07 -16.11 -9.15
N GLN A 230 4.13 -16.74 -9.87
CA GLN A 230 3.13 -17.68 -9.34
C GLN A 230 3.69 -18.75 -8.39
N GLU A 231 4.81 -19.39 -8.76
CA GLU A 231 5.31 -20.56 -8.04
C GLU A 231 6.33 -20.23 -6.93
N CYS A 232 6.51 -18.95 -6.60
CA CYS A 232 7.54 -18.51 -5.66
C CYS A 232 7.04 -18.29 -4.22
N GLY A 233 5.81 -17.82 -4.02
CA GLY A 233 5.27 -17.44 -2.71
C GLY A 233 5.69 -16.04 -2.27
N SER A 234 6.96 -15.84 -1.92
CA SER A 234 7.54 -14.53 -1.60
C SER A 234 9.06 -14.58 -1.79
N SER A 235 9.69 -13.41 -2.02
CA SER A 235 11.15 -13.28 -2.01
C SER A 235 11.60 -11.82 -1.99
N MET A 236 12.67 -11.53 -1.25
CA MET A 236 13.31 -10.21 -1.23
C MET A 236 14.56 -10.13 -2.12
N ASP A 237 15.03 -11.26 -2.66
CA ASP A 237 16.31 -11.35 -3.38
C ASP A 237 16.29 -10.73 -4.78
N LYS A 238 15.10 -10.57 -5.38
CA LYS A 238 14.93 -10.17 -6.78
C LYS A 238 14.01 -8.93 -6.94
N PRO A 239 14.42 -7.76 -6.43
CA PRO A 239 13.66 -6.53 -6.54
C PRO A 239 13.62 -6.01 -7.99
N ALA A 240 12.62 -5.22 -8.33
CA ALA A 240 12.59 -4.54 -9.61
C ALA A 240 12.02 -3.12 -9.52
N VAL A 241 12.64 -2.20 -10.25
CA VAL A 241 12.04 -0.93 -10.65
C VAL A 241 11.67 -1.03 -12.13
N ILE A 242 10.37 -1.06 -12.41
CA ILE A 242 9.84 -0.99 -13.76
C ILE A 242 9.52 0.46 -14.04
N TYR A 243 10.35 1.08 -14.88
CA TYR A 243 10.26 2.49 -15.22
C TYR A 243 9.51 2.70 -16.53
N PHE A 244 8.58 3.64 -16.51
CA PHE A 244 7.74 4.01 -17.64
C PHE A 244 8.06 5.45 -18.06
N PRO A 245 8.83 5.65 -19.14
CA PRO A 245 8.98 6.97 -19.76
C PRO A 245 7.64 7.57 -20.18
N SER A 246 7.58 8.88 -20.35
CA SER A 246 6.39 9.57 -20.85
C SER A 246 5.91 8.98 -22.17
N GLY A 247 4.60 8.74 -22.27
CA GLY A 247 3.99 8.04 -23.39
C GLY A 247 2.60 7.51 -23.03
N THR A 248 1.94 6.90 -24.02
CA THR A 248 0.67 6.19 -23.84
C THR A 248 0.88 4.72 -24.17
N TYR A 249 0.78 3.85 -23.19
CA TYR A 249 1.01 2.41 -23.33
C TYR A 249 -0.36 1.73 -23.48
N LEU A 250 -0.69 1.29 -24.69
CA LEU A 250 -1.93 0.57 -24.96
C LEU A 250 -1.80 -0.87 -24.45
N VAL A 251 -2.81 -1.35 -23.70
CA VAL A 251 -2.79 -2.70 -23.14
C VAL A 251 -4.11 -3.44 -23.36
N SER A 252 -4.04 -4.70 -23.78
CA SER A 252 -5.20 -5.59 -24.00
C SER A 252 -5.40 -6.64 -22.91
N ARG A 253 -4.48 -6.76 -21.96
CA ARG A 253 -4.59 -7.65 -20.80
C ARG A 253 -3.86 -7.08 -19.59
N SER A 254 -4.03 -7.70 -18.42
CA SER A 254 -3.41 -7.24 -17.18
C SER A 254 -1.88 -7.19 -17.26
N ILE A 255 -1.30 -6.11 -16.73
CA ILE A 255 0.10 -6.04 -16.32
C ILE A 255 0.22 -6.61 -14.91
N ILE A 256 0.98 -7.70 -14.78
CA ILE A 256 1.09 -8.43 -13.52
C ILE A 256 2.28 -7.88 -12.75
N GLN A 257 2.05 -7.22 -11.63
CA GLN A 257 3.12 -6.78 -10.75
C GLN A 257 3.60 -7.98 -9.94
N TYR A 258 4.83 -8.42 -10.17
CA TYR A 258 5.45 -9.52 -9.39
C TYR A 258 5.82 -9.02 -7.99
N TYR A 259 6.11 -9.93 -7.06
CA TYR A 259 6.55 -9.60 -5.70
C TYR A 259 7.77 -8.67 -5.68
N ASN A 260 7.92 -7.82 -4.65
CA ASN A 260 9.04 -6.88 -4.49
C ASN A 260 9.29 -6.01 -5.74
N THR A 261 8.28 -5.25 -6.18
CA THR A 261 8.32 -4.47 -7.43
C THR A 261 7.79 -3.05 -7.23
N GLN A 262 8.50 -2.07 -7.80
CA GLN A 262 8.05 -0.70 -7.96
C GLN A 262 7.71 -0.42 -9.44
N PHE A 263 6.51 0.09 -9.70
CA PHE A 263 6.16 0.71 -10.98
C PHE A 263 6.29 2.22 -10.84
N ILE A 264 7.19 2.83 -11.60
CA ILE A 264 7.48 4.26 -11.51
C ILE A 264 7.27 4.89 -12.89
N GLY A 265 6.24 5.71 -13.02
CA GLY A 265 6.06 6.57 -14.18
C GLY A 265 6.95 7.82 -14.10
N ASN A 266 7.32 8.36 -15.25
CA ASN A 266 7.96 9.67 -15.35
C ASN A 266 7.06 10.75 -14.71
N PRO A 267 7.51 11.43 -13.64
CA PRO A 267 6.64 12.37 -12.93
C PRO A 267 6.54 13.76 -13.60
N ILE A 268 7.45 14.10 -14.52
CA ILE A 268 7.41 15.36 -15.30
C ILE A 268 6.21 15.34 -16.25
N GLU A 269 6.08 14.26 -17.02
CA GLU A 269 4.90 13.99 -17.85
C GLU A 269 4.47 12.53 -17.62
N ARG A 270 3.43 12.37 -16.80
CA ARG A 270 2.97 11.05 -16.33
C ARG A 270 2.56 10.15 -17.50
N PRO A 271 3.13 8.93 -17.61
CA PRO A 271 2.70 7.97 -18.61
C PRO A 271 1.26 7.54 -18.39
N THR A 272 0.58 7.25 -19.49
CA THR A 272 -0.77 6.70 -19.47
C THR A 272 -0.75 5.23 -19.77
N ILE A 273 -1.36 4.41 -18.90
CA ILE A 273 -1.74 3.05 -19.24
C ILE A 273 -3.17 3.10 -19.78
N LEU A 274 -3.31 2.84 -21.07
CA LEU A 274 -4.58 2.93 -21.79
C LEU A 274 -5.11 1.53 -22.04
N ALA A 275 -6.21 1.16 -21.41
CA ALA A 275 -6.83 -0.15 -21.66
C ALA A 275 -7.56 -0.13 -23.02
N ALA A 276 -7.34 -1.16 -23.83
CA ALA A 276 -7.98 -1.31 -25.12
C ALA A 276 -9.49 -1.63 -24.97
N PRO A 277 -10.32 -1.35 -26.00
CA PRO A 277 -11.71 -1.83 -26.02
C PRO A 277 -11.83 -3.35 -25.92
N SER A 278 -10.84 -4.07 -26.44
CA SER A 278 -10.71 -5.52 -26.39
C SER A 278 -10.09 -6.04 -25.09
N PHE A 279 -9.89 -5.19 -24.07
CA PHE A 279 -9.21 -5.59 -22.84
C PHE A 279 -9.90 -6.78 -22.15
N VAL A 280 -9.12 -7.82 -21.83
CA VAL A 280 -9.56 -8.99 -21.07
C VAL A 280 -8.79 -9.07 -19.76
N GLY A 281 -9.51 -8.96 -18.64
CA GLY A 281 -8.95 -9.06 -17.29
C GLY A 281 -9.83 -8.42 -16.22
N LEU A 282 -9.42 -8.56 -14.95
CA LEU A 282 -10.04 -7.85 -13.83
C LEU A 282 -9.49 -6.42 -13.72
N GLY A 283 -8.18 -6.31 -13.44
CA GLY A 283 -7.48 -5.04 -13.32
C GLY A 283 -6.45 -4.82 -14.41
N VAL A 284 -6.34 -3.59 -14.91
CA VAL A 284 -5.29 -3.22 -15.86
C VAL A 284 -3.91 -3.46 -15.26
N LEU A 285 -3.73 -3.07 -14.00
CA LEU A 285 -2.60 -3.49 -13.17
C LEU A 285 -3.11 -4.43 -12.08
N THR A 286 -2.36 -5.49 -11.77
CA THR A 286 -2.74 -6.46 -10.73
C THR A 286 -1.57 -6.75 -9.81
N SER A 287 -1.76 -6.60 -8.49
CA SER A 287 -0.76 -6.92 -7.46
C SER A 287 -0.81 -8.38 -6.99
N ASN A 288 -1.92 -9.06 -7.26
CA ASN A 288 -2.09 -10.49 -7.03
C ASN A 288 -2.91 -11.07 -8.17
N LYS A 289 -2.44 -12.11 -8.86
CA LYS A 289 -3.17 -12.68 -9.99
C LYS A 289 -3.97 -13.88 -9.50
N TYR A 290 -5.26 -13.94 -9.83
CA TYR A 290 -6.03 -15.17 -9.77
C TYR A 290 -5.42 -16.21 -10.73
N ILE A 291 -5.23 -17.43 -10.25
CA ILE A 291 -4.74 -18.55 -11.05
C ILE A 291 -5.87 -19.03 -11.96
N ASP A 292 -5.61 -19.05 -13.26
CA ASP A 292 -6.61 -19.48 -14.25
C ASP A 292 -6.97 -20.96 -13.99
N GLY A 293 -8.27 -21.24 -13.77
CA GLY A 293 -8.74 -22.58 -13.37
C GLY A 293 -8.34 -22.99 -11.95
N GLY A 294 -7.81 -22.07 -11.13
CA GLY A 294 -7.35 -22.31 -9.77
C GLY A 294 -8.44 -22.27 -8.70
N ASN A 295 -9.72 -22.22 -9.09
CA ASN A 295 -10.87 -22.14 -8.17
C ASN A 295 -10.74 -21.02 -7.12
N GLY A 296 -10.35 -19.81 -7.54
CA GLY A 296 -10.16 -18.69 -6.61
C GLY A 296 -8.78 -18.63 -5.94
N ALA A 297 -7.86 -19.57 -6.23
CA ALA A 297 -6.48 -19.49 -5.78
C ALA A 297 -5.74 -18.30 -6.42
N GLU A 298 -4.83 -17.70 -5.66
CA GLU A 298 -4.09 -16.49 -6.02
C GLU A 298 -2.58 -16.76 -6.00
N TRP A 299 -1.78 -15.89 -6.64
CA TRP A 299 -0.31 -16.06 -6.69
C TRP A 299 0.37 -15.91 -5.33
N TYR A 300 -0.17 -15.03 -4.48
CA TYR A 300 0.41 -14.66 -3.20
C TYR A 300 -0.64 -14.68 -2.10
N ILE A 301 -0.24 -15.04 -0.89
CA ILE A 301 -1.07 -14.84 0.31
C ILE A 301 -1.31 -13.34 0.47
N PRO A 302 -2.56 -12.84 0.47
CA PRO A 302 -2.86 -11.42 0.50
C PRO A 302 -2.22 -10.67 1.67
N GLN A 303 -2.21 -11.29 2.84
CA GLN A 303 -1.66 -10.72 4.06
C GLN A 303 -0.11 -10.75 4.09
N SER A 304 0.52 -11.50 3.19
CA SER A 304 1.99 -11.54 3.01
C SER A 304 2.45 -10.88 1.71
N ASN A 305 1.57 -10.14 1.02
CA ASN A 305 1.87 -9.52 -0.26
C ASN A 305 2.53 -8.13 -0.09
N PHE A 306 3.76 -8.12 0.42
CA PHE A 306 4.53 -6.94 0.84
C PHE A 306 5.32 -6.26 -0.30
N HIS A 307 5.90 -5.09 0.00
CA HIS A 307 6.94 -4.41 -0.82
C HIS A 307 6.53 -4.11 -2.27
N ARG A 308 5.46 -3.34 -2.44
CA ARG A 308 4.87 -2.98 -3.74
C ARG A 308 4.61 -1.50 -3.84
N SER A 309 4.92 -0.93 -4.98
CA SER A 309 4.66 0.48 -5.21
C SER A 309 4.19 0.74 -6.63
N ILE A 310 3.19 1.63 -6.79
CA ILE A 310 2.78 2.15 -8.09
C ILE A 310 2.68 3.68 -7.97
N ARG A 311 3.49 4.41 -8.75
CA ARG A 311 3.60 5.86 -8.63
C ARG A 311 3.59 6.57 -9.99
N ASN A 312 2.95 7.73 -10.04
CA ASN A 312 3.03 8.70 -11.15
C ASN A 312 2.40 8.19 -12.46
N PHE A 313 1.15 7.73 -12.43
CA PHE A 313 0.45 7.24 -13.63
C PHE A 313 -0.85 7.99 -13.92
N ILE A 314 -1.27 7.91 -15.18
CA ILE A 314 -2.67 8.02 -15.58
C ILE A 314 -3.10 6.61 -16.00
N ILE A 315 -4.22 6.12 -15.46
CA ILE A 315 -4.82 4.84 -15.82
C ILE A 315 -6.18 5.14 -16.46
N ASP A 316 -6.27 4.94 -17.77
CA ASP A 316 -7.47 5.23 -18.55
C ASP A 316 -8.14 3.93 -18.98
N ILE A 317 -9.28 3.63 -18.37
CA ILE A 317 -10.10 2.46 -18.69
C ILE A 317 -11.37 2.85 -19.44
N THR A 318 -11.49 4.09 -19.92
CA THR A 318 -12.74 4.58 -20.55
C THR A 318 -13.17 3.82 -21.79
N ASN A 319 -12.24 3.10 -22.43
CA ASN A 319 -12.49 2.30 -23.63
C ASN A 319 -12.94 0.87 -23.36
N THR A 320 -12.71 0.33 -22.16
CA THR A 320 -13.04 -1.08 -21.86
C THR A 320 -14.54 -1.31 -21.91
N ASP A 321 -14.93 -2.59 -21.98
CA ASP A 321 -16.34 -2.98 -21.94
C ASP A 321 -17.06 -2.33 -20.74
N PRO A 322 -18.09 -1.49 -20.98
CA PRO A 322 -18.74 -0.70 -19.94
C PRO A 322 -19.55 -1.55 -18.94
N GLN A 323 -19.69 -2.85 -19.17
CA GLN A 323 -20.41 -3.77 -18.29
C GLN A 323 -19.49 -4.83 -17.65
N ALA A 324 -18.20 -4.86 -18.00
CA ALA A 324 -17.25 -5.90 -17.58
C ALA A 324 -16.66 -5.76 -16.18
N TYR A 325 -17.02 -4.72 -15.43
CA TYR A 325 -16.51 -4.47 -14.07
C TYR A 325 -14.98 -4.33 -14.00
N VAL A 326 -14.34 -3.96 -15.13
CA VAL A 326 -12.89 -3.74 -15.21
C VAL A 326 -12.48 -2.64 -14.24
N CYS A 327 -11.40 -2.88 -13.50
CA CYS A 327 -10.77 -1.91 -12.63
C CYS A 327 -9.44 -1.38 -13.21
N GLY A 328 -9.05 -0.18 -12.80
CA GLY A 328 -7.73 0.35 -13.11
C GLY A 328 -6.63 -0.44 -12.40
N ILE A 329 -6.77 -0.64 -11.10
CA ILE A 329 -5.84 -1.45 -10.30
C ILE A 329 -6.62 -2.46 -9.45
N HIS A 330 -6.28 -3.74 -9.59
CA HIS A 330 -6.57 -4.76 -8.60
C HIS A 330 -5.44 -4.72 -7.54
N TRP A 331 -5.76 -4.21 -6.34
CA TRP A 331 -4.79 -3.84 -5.31
C TRP A 331 -4.95 -4.65 -4.02
N GLN A 332 -4.78 -5.95 -4.12
CA GLN A 332 -4.78 -6.88 -3.00
C GLN A 332 -3.35 -7.00 -2.43
N VAL A 333 -3.08 -6.33 -1.31
CA VAL A 333 -1.72 -6.11 -0.77
C VAL A 333 -1.68 -6.09 0.77
N ALA A 334 -0.46 -6.16 1.32
CA ALA A 334 -0.16 -6.02 2.74
C ALA A 334 0.74 -4.79 3.05
N GLN A 335 1.49 -4.79 4.16
CA GLN A 335 2.34 -3.69 4.62
C GLN A 335 3.52 -3.36 3.66
N ALA A 336 4.14 -2.20 3.86
CA ALA A 336 5.18 -1.63 2.99
C ALA A 336 4.74 -1.54 1.52
N THR A 337 3.50 -1.13 1.30
CA THR A 337 2.94 -0.91 -0.03
C THR A 337 2.34 0.48 -0.19
N ASP A 338 2.46 1.07 -1.38
CA ASP A 338 1.90 2.39 -1.67
C ASP A 338 1.33 2.56 -3.08
N LEU A 339 0.23 3.32 -3.15
CA LEU A 339 -0.26 3.95 -4.39
C LEU A 339 -0.14 5.47 -4.24
N THR A 340 0.60 6.12 -5.14
CA THR A 340 0.86 7.56 -5.04
C THR A 340 0.77 8.28 -6.39
N ARG A 341 0.09 9.42 -6.46
CA ARG A 341 0.01 10.29 -7.67
C ARG A 341 -0.54 9.59 -8.92
N ILE A 342 -1.71 8.96 -8.78
CA ILE A 342 -2.37 8.23 -9.88
C ILE A 342 -3.72 8.86 -10.23
N ASP A 343 -3.98 9.04 -11.53
CA ASP A 343 -5.28 9.48 -12.05
C ASP A 343 -6.00 8.31 -12.69
N PHE A 344 -7.27 8.12 -12.35
CA PHE A 344 -8.14 7.07 -12.88
C PHE A 344 -9.23 7.70 -13.73
N TYR A 345 -9.23 7.41 -15.03
CA TYR A 345 -10.27 7.84 -15.94
C TYR A 345 -11.19 6.68 -16.30
N MET A 346 -12.46 6.85 -15.93
CA MET A 346 -13.53 5.88 -16.14
C MET A 346 -14.72 6.57 -16.78
N LYS A 347 -15.54 5.79 -17.48
CA LYS A 347 -16.74 6.29 -18.14
C LYS A 347 -17.90 6.35 -17.14
N PRO A 348 -18.54 7.51 -16.91
CA PRO A 348 -19.73 7.60 -16.06
C PRO A 348 -20.87 6.69 -16.56
N GLY A 349 -21.70 6.18 -15.64
CA GLY A 349 -22.84 5.31 -15.98
C GLY A 349 -22.47 3.89 -16.44
N THR A 350 -21.23 3.46 -16.21
CA THR A 350 -20.74 2.10 -16.51
C THR A 350 -20.47 1.32 -15.24
N THR A 351 -20.00 0.06 -15.35
CA THR A 351 -19.56 -0.76 -14.21
C THR A 351 -18.06 -0.62 -13.88
N GLN A 352 -17.34 0.25 -14.60
CA GLN A 352 -15.90 0.47 -14.44
C GLN A 352 -15.53 0.97 -13.04
N GLN A 353 -14.34 0.61 -12.59
CA GLN A 353 -13.86 0.88 -11.22
C GLN A 353 -12.43 1.45 -11.23
N GLY A 354 -12.08 2.34 -10.30
CA GLY A 354 -10.70 2.84 -10.22
C GLY A 354 -9.81 1.79 -9.57
N ILE A 355 -10.11 1.48 -8.31
CA ILE A 355 -9.46 0.44 -7.51
C ILE A 355 -10.49 -0.65 -7.16
N TYR A 356 -10.07 -1.90 -7.28
CA TYR A 356 -10.72 -3.05 -6.67
C TYR A 356 -9.76 -3.68 -5.67
N MET A 357 -10.19 -3.78 -4.42
CA MET A 357 -9.47 -4.41 -3.32
C MET A 357 -10.49 -5.20 -2.50
N GLU A 358 -10.39 -6.51 -2.58
CA GLU A 358 -11.24 -7.48 -1.92
C GLU A 358 -10.76 -7.77 -0.50
N ASN A 359 -9.45 -7.86 -0.26
CA ASN A 359 -8.86 -8.13 1.05
C ASN A 359 -7.37 -7.74 1.15
N GLY A 360 -6.72 -8.11 2.25
CA GLY A 360 -5.30 -7.86 2.51
C GLY A 360 -5.01 -7.43 3.95
N SER A 361 -3.82 -6.88 4.17
CA SER A 361 -3.35 -6.31 5.45
C SER A 361 -2.50 -5.05 5.21
N GLY A 362 -3.09 -4.10 4.47
CA GLY A 362 -2.39 -2.91 4.01
C GLY A 362 -2.18 -1.87 5.11
N GLY A 363 -1.63 -0.71 4.82
CA GLY A 363 -1.07 -0.20 3.57
C GLY A 363 -1.33 1.30 3.46
N PHE A 364 -0.67 1.98 2.51
CA PHE A 364 -0.79 3.44 2.38
C PHE A 364 -1.24 3.89 0.97
N MET A 365 -2.12 4.89 0.87
CA MET A 365 -2.42 5.55 -0.42
C MET A 365 -2.42 7.06 -0.27
N SER A 366 -1.88 7.76 -1.26
CA SER A 366 -2.01 9.22 -1.31
C SER A 366 -2.09 9.82 -2.71
N GLU A 367 -2.66 11.02 -2.81
CA GLU A 367 -2.67 11.81 -4.06
C GLU A 367 -3.31 11.06 -5.23
N LEU A 368 -4.51 10.53 -5.03
CA LEU A 368 -5.24 9.78 -6.06
C LEU A 368 -6.42 10.61 -6.59
N TYR A 369 -6.60 10.66 -7.91
CA TYR A 369 -7.71 11.33 -8.57
C TYR A 369 -8.57 10.33 -9.34
N PHE A 370 -9.87 10.33 -9.12
CA PHE A 370 -10.82 9.42 -9.78
C PHE A 370 -11.86 10.23 -10.53
N ARG A 371 -12.15 9.81 -11.77
CA ARG A 371 -13.20 10.44 -12.59
C ARG A 371 -14.14 9.41 -13.19
N GLY A 372 -15.44 9.54 -12.93
CA GLY A 372 -16.47 8.66 -13.48
C GLY A 372 -16.51 7.28 -12.83
N GLY A 373 -17.09 6.30 -13.54
CA GLY A 373 -17.19 4.90 -13.10
C GLY A 373 -18.32 4.61 -12.09
N ASN A 374 -18.50 3.33 -11.78
CA ASN A 374 -19.41 2.86 -10.75
C ASN A 374 -18.84 3.11 -9.35
N PHE A 375 -17.56 2.79 -9.17
CA PHE A 375 -16.79 3.02 -7.95
C PHE A 375 -15.51 3.76 -8.31
N GLY A 376 -15.21 4.87 -7.61
CA GLY A 376 -13.83 5.37 -7.59
C GLY A 376 -12.91 4.32 -6.98
N ALA A 377 -13.25 3.84 -5.79
CA ALA A 377 -12.57 2.73 -5.15
C ALA A 377 -13.56 1.77 -4.45
N TYR A 378 -13.40 0.47 -4.68
CA TYR A 378 -14.08 -0.59 -3.96
C TYR A 378 -13.06 -1.29 -3.06
N LEU A 379 -13.24 -1.18 -1.74
CA LEU A 379 -12.17 -1.39 -0.76
C LEU A 379 -12.57 -2.36 0.35
N GLY A 380 -11.71 -3.34 0.58
CA GLY A 380 -11.82 -4.33 1.64
C GLY A 380 -10.44 -4.72 2.13
N ASN A 381 -10.16 -4.52 3.41
CA ASN A 381 -8.84 -4.81 3.99
C ASN A 381 -8.94 -4.84 5.50
N GLN A 382 -8.07 -5.58 6.21
CA GLN A 382 -8.01 -5.45 7.68
C GLN A 382 -7.85 -3.99 8.06
N GLN A 383 -6.87 -3.31 7.47
CA GLN A 383 -6.64 -1.93 7.78
C GLN A 383 -5.95 -1.14 6.67
N PHE A 384 -6.09 0.18 6.70
CA PHE A 384 -5.40 1.07 5.75
C PHE A 384 -5.37 2.53 6.23
N THR A 385 -4.42 3.28 5.70
CA THR A 385 -4.38 4.75 5.77
C THR A 385 -4.43 5.34 4.38
N THR A 386 -5.37 6.25 4.13
CA THR A 386 -5.43 6.97 2.86
C THR A 386 -5.58 8.48 3.06
N ARG A 387 -4.85 9.27 2.26
CA ARG A 387 -4.94 10.74 2.32
C ARG A 387 -4.97 11.41 0.95
N ASN A 388 -5.54 12.61 0.86
CA ASN A 388 -5.51 13.44 -0.33
C ASN A 388 -6.08 12.73 -1.57
N LEU A 389 -7.33 12.27 -1.48
CA LEU A 389 -8.02 11.64 -2.61
C LEU A 389 -9.12 12.56 -3.14
N ILE A 390 -9.22 12.69 -4.46
CA ILE A 390 -10.28 13.44 -5.13
C ILE A 390 -11.12 12.48 -5.96
N PHE A 391 -12.41 12.44 -5.70
CA PHE A 391 -13.40 11.70 -6.46
C PHE A 391 -14.29 12.69 -7.19
N HIS A 392 -14.30 12.62 -8.51
CA HIS A 392 -15.04 13.53 -9.37
C HIS A 392 -16.02 12.77 -10.25
N ASP A 393 -17.30 13.06 -10.10
CA ASP A 393 -18.37 12.45 -10.89
C ASP A 393 -18.44 10.91 -10.86
N CYS A 394 -18.00 10.28 -9.76
CA CYS A 394 -18.21 8.86 -9.53
C CYS A 394 -19.66 8.59 -9.09
N LYS A 395 -20.26 7.48 -9.53
CA LYS A 395 -21.59 7.09 -9.02
C LYS A 395 -21.56 6.83 -7.51
N ASN A 396 -20.59 6.02 -7.08
CA ASN A 396 -20.14 5.91 -5.70
C ASN A 396 -18.67 6.35 -5.67
N ALA A 397 -18.33 7.37 -4.89
CA ALA A 397 -16.93 7.80 -4.79
C ALA A 397 -16.06 6.67 -4.24
N LEU A 398 -16.47 6.10 -3.10
CA LEU A 398 -15.85 4.88 -2.59
C LEU A 398 -16.85 3.99 -1.85
N GLN A 399 -16.56 2.69 -1.83
CA GLN A 399 -17.24 1.72 -0.97
C GLN A 399 -16.22 0.99 -0.11
N ILE A 400 -16.49 0.91 1.20
CA ILE A 400 -15.81 -0.01 2.10
C ILE A 400 -16.77 -1.18 2.36
N HIS A 401 -16.45 -2.35 1.83
CA HIS A 401 -17.30 -3.55 1.96
C HIS A 401 -16.94 -4.40 3.18
N TRP A 402 -15.67 -4.36 3.62
CA TRP A 402 -15.28 -4.79 4.96
C TRP A 402 -14.00 -4.09 5.41
N ASN A 403 -13.84 -3.95 6.73
CA ASN A 403 -12.54 -3.66 7.33
C ASN A 403 -12.52 -4.01 8.81
N TRP A 404 -11.36 -3.89 9.44
CA TRP A 404 -11.28 -3.73 10.88
C TRP A 404 -11.17 -2.25 11.25
N ALA A 405 -10.24 -1.53 10.62
CA ALA A 405 -10.01 -0.13 10.89
C ALA A 405 -9.49 0.62 9.66
N TRP A 406 -10.02 1.80 9.37
CA TRP A 406 -9.51 2.61 8.26
C TRP A 406 -9.51 4.09 8.64
N SER A 407 -8.39 4.77 8.38
CA SER A 407 -8.27 6.22 8.52
C SER A 407 -8.21 6.92 7.17
N MET A 408 -9.06 7.93 6.97
CA MET A 408 -9.18 8.71 5.75
C MET A 408 -9.07 10.20 6.05
N HIS A 409 -8.07 10.85 5.44
CA HIS A 409 -7.75 12.26 5.65
C HIS A 409 -7.82 13.04 4.33
N SER A 410 -8.37 14.25 4.34
CA SER A 410 -8.41 15.11 3.14
C SER A 410 -9.01 14.38 1.92
N ILE A 411 -10.22 13.84 2.10
CA ILE A 411 -11.01 13.23 1.04
C ILE A 411 -11.93 14.29 0.44
N TYR A 412 -11.87 14.42 -0.88
CA TYR A 412 -12.66 15.39 -1.63
C TYR A 412 -13.62 14.65 -2.56
N VAL A 413 -14.92 14.80 -2.38
CA VAL A 413 -15.92 14.19 -3.25
C VAL A 413 -16.75 15.27 -3.93
N ILE A 414 -16.58 15.37 -5.25
CA ILE A 414 -17.12 16.44 -6.07
C ILE A 414 -18.11 15.83 -7.07
N GLY A 415 -19.39 16.06 -6.81
CA GLY A 415 -20.48 15.67 -7.70
C GLY A 415 -20.92 16.78 -8.65
N SER A 416 -21.71 16.38 -9.64
CA SER A 416 -22.36 17.26 -10.60
C SER A 416 -23.87 17.37 -10.31
N PRO A 417 -24.45 18.59 -10.26
CA PRO A 417 -25.87 18.77 -10.05
C PRO A 417 -26.73 17.95 -11.02
N GLY A 418 -27.77 17.30 -10.50
CA GLY A 418 -28.72 16.51 -11.30
C GLY A 418 -28.30 15.05 -11.57
N GLN A 419 -27.13 14.62 -11.12
CA GLN A 419 -26.73 13.21 -11.13
C GLN A 419 -27.01 12.56 -9.78
N THR A 420 -27.40 11.28 -9.78
CA THR A 420 -27.55 10.52 -8.53
C THR A 420 -26.21 9.98 -8.08
N GLN A 421 -25.63 10.58 -7.04
CA GLN A 421 -24.27 10.28 -6.59
C GLN A 421 -24.21 10.10 -5.07
N THR A 422 -23.48 9.07 -4.65
CA THR A 422 -23.16 8.80 -3.25
C THR A 422 -21.67 9.00 -3.03
N GLY A 423 -21.30 9.65 -1.92
CA GLY A 423 -19.89 9.78 -1.55
C GLY A 423 -19.32 8.44 -1.07
N ILE A 424 -19.46 8.16 0.22
CA ILE A 424 -18.94 6.95 0.83
C ILE A 424 -20.07 5.97 1.09
N VAL A 425 -19.90 4.72 0.65
CA VAL A 425 -20.77 3.62 1.02
C VAL A 425 -20.05 2.74 2.05
N ILE A 426 -20.72 2.50 3.17
CA ILE A 426 -20.27 1.62 4.25
C ILE A 426 -21.27 0.48 4.33
N GLU A 427 -20.82 -0.75 4.10
CA GLU A 427 -21.67 -1.94 4.24
C GLU A 427 -21.37 -2.64 5.57
N GLY A 428 -22.17 -2.32 6.59
CA GLY A 428 -22.17 -3.06 7.85
C GLY A 428 -22.85 -4.43 7.68
N GLY A 429 -22.31 -5.46 8.35
CA GLY A 429 -22.93 -6.79 8.45
C GLY A 429 -22.55 -7.82 7.38
N ALA A 430 -21.49 -7.60 6.58
CA ALA A 430 -20.96 -8.66 5.70
C ALA A 430 -20.59 -9.90 6.54
N GLY A 431 -21.20 -11.05 6.22
CA GLY A 431 -21.05 -12.31 6.97
C GLY A 431 -22.00 -12.50 8.18
N GLY A 432 -23.00 -11.63 8.38
CA GLY A 432 -23.99 -11.75 9.47
C GLY A 432 -23.60 -11.04 10.78
N PRO A 433 -24.33 -11.25 11.89
CA PRO A 433 -24.08 -10.60 13.19
C PRO A 433 -22.69 -10.90 13.79
N GLU A 434 -22.08 -12.02 13.40
CA GLU A 434 -20.72 -12.42 13.78
C GLU A 434 -19.71 -12.22 12.62
N GLY A 435 -20.14 -11.65 11.51
CA GLY A 435 -19.37 -11.50 10.28
C GLY A 435 -18.31 -10.40 10.32
N ALA A 436 -17.33 -10.49 9.42
CA ALA A 436 -16.31 -9.48 9.20
C ALA A 436 -16.86 -8.32 8.33
N GLY A 437 -17.88 -7.61 8.81
CA GLY A 437 -18.35 -6.36 8.21
C GLY A 437 -17.36 -5.20 8.42
N VAL A 438 -17.75 -3.97 8.11
CA VAL A 438 -16.94 -2.78 8.44
C VAL A 438 -16.88 -2.56 9.95
N GLY A 439 -15.72 -2.81 10.56
CA GLY A 439 -15.50 -2.61 11.99
C GLY A 439 -15.46 -1.14 12.39
N SER A 440 -14.56 -0.36 11.79
CA SER A 440 -14.43 1.07 12.10
C SER A 440 -13.88 1.93 10.96
N PHE A 441 -14.35 3.18 10.93
CA PHE A 441 -13.99 4.15 9.92
C PHE A 441 -13.88 5.56 10.52
N VAL A 442 -12.73 6.22 10.29
CA VAL A 442 -12.50 7.61 10.67
C VAL A 442 -12.26 8.43 9.41
N LEU A 443 -13.11 9.43 9.19
CA LEU A 443 -13.00 10.40 8.11
C LEU A 443 -12.79 11.79 8.70
N PHE A 444 -11.72 12.46 8.30
CA PHE A 444 -11.42 13.79 8.80
C PHE A 444 -10.83 14.73 7.76
N ASP A 445 -10.97 16.03 8.01
CA ASP A 445 -10.41 17.12 7.17
C ASP A 445 -10.89 17.07 5.71
N SER A 446 -12.12 16.62 5.51
CA SER A 446 -12.65 16.23 4.19
C SER A 446 -13.74 17.19 3.69
N PHE A 447 -13.99 17.18 2.39
CA PHE A 447 -15.01 18.02 1.76
C PHE A 447 -15.85 17.26 0.74
N PHE A 448 -17.16 17.47 0.78
CA PHE A 448 -18.14 16.80 -0.08
C PHE A 448 -19.06 17.84 -0.70
N SER A 449 -19.35 17.72 -1.99
CA SER A 449 -20.25 18.65 -2.66
C SER A 449 -21.14 18.02 -3.72
N ASN A 450 -22.36 18.55 -3.80
CA ASN A 450 -23.37 18.22 -4.82
C ASN A 450 -23.73 16.72 -4.87
N LEU A 451 -23.97 16.11 -3.71
CA LEU A 451 -24.30 14.68 -3.59
C LEU A 451 -25.74 14.47 -3.11
N ASP A 452 -26.36 13.35 -3.47
CA ASP A 452 -27.60 12.92 -2.83
C ASP A 452 -27.33 12.45 -1.41
N VAL A 453 -26.28 11.64 -1.25
CA VAL A 453 -25.86 11.09 0.03
C VAL A 453 -24.36 11.28 0.18
N GLY A 454 -23.93 11.98 1.23
CA GLY A 454 -22.52 12.10 1.59
C GLY A 454 -21.96 10.74 2.01
N ILE A 455 -22.57 10.13 3.02
CA ILE A 455 -22.21 8.82 3.57
C ILE A 455 -23.48 7.97 3.69
N SER A 456 -23.49 6.85 2.99
CA SER A 456 -24.49 5.80 3.16
C SER A 456 -23.90 4.71 4.05
N THR A 457 -24.59 4.33 5.11
CA THR A 457 -24.14 3.30 6.06
C THR A 457 -25.29 2.36 6.40
N SER A 458 -24.99 1.19 6.97
CA SER A 458 -25.97 0.34 7.64
C SER A 458 -25.56 0.16 9.10
N LEU A 459 -26.23 0.87 10.01
CA LEU A 459 -26.01 0.69 11.45
C LEU A 459 -26.95 -0.41 11.94
N LEU A 460 -26.59 -1.69 11.93
CA LEU A 460 -27.56 -2.74 12.23
C LEU A 460 -27.95 -2.78 13.72
N ASP A 461 -27.01 -2.43 14.59
CA ASP A 461 -27.11 -2.43 16.06
C ASP A 461 -26.07 -1.48 16.69
N GLU A 462 -25.96 -1.45 18.02
CA GLU A 462 -24.94 -0.65 18.73
C GLU A 462 -23.50 -1.23 18.64
N THR A 463 -23.31 -2.33 17.90
CA THR A 463 -22.09 -3.16 17.90
C THR A 463 -21.55 -3.48 16.51
N SER A 464 -22.09 -2.93 15.43
CA SER A 464 -21.80 -3.37 14.05
C SER A 464 -20.71 -2.58 13.35
N THR A 465 -20.73 -1.24 13.45
CA THR A 465 -19.74 -0.36 12.82
C THR A 465 -19.54 0.88 13.67
N SER A 466 -18.29 1.34 13.82
CA SER A 466 -17.96 2.65 14.40
C SER A 466 -17.61 3.66 13.31
N LEU A 467 -18.28 4.82 13.30
CA LEU A 467 -18.03 5.89 12.34
C LEU A 467 -17.70 7.20 13.06
N LEU A 468 -16.58 7.82 12.72
CA LEU A 468 -16.25 9.20 13.13
C LEU A 468 -16.07 10.09 11.91
N LEU A 469 -16.81 11.20 11.87
CA LEU A 469 -16.58 12.35 10.99
C LEU A 469 -16.01 13.48 11.84
N GLU A 470 -14.90 14.08 11.42
CA GLU A 470 -14.33 15.21 12.14
C GLU A 470 -13.73 16.27 11.22
N ASN A 471 -14.10 17.54 11.44
CA ASN A 471 -13.68 18.67 10.60
C ASN A 471 -14.00 18.43 9.12
N CYS A 472 -15.26 18.05 8.82
CA CYS A 472 -15.72 17.74 7.47
C CYS A 472 -16.72 18.80 6.99
N ASN A 473 -16.55 19.27 5.75
CA ASN A 473 -17.43 20.26 5.13
C ASN A 473 -18.32 19.62 4.06
N PHE A 474 -19.61 19.96 4.05
CA PHE A 474 -20.58 19.47 3.06
C PHE A 474 -21.27 20.64 2.37
N ASN A 475 -21.33 20.69 1.05
CA ASN A 475 -21.94 21.80 0.30
C ASN A 475 -22.89 21.30 -0.79
N GLY A 476 -24.18 21.61 -0.69
CA GLY A 476 -25.16 21.12 -1.67
C GLY A 476 -25.38 19.61 -1.61
N THR A 477 -25.01 18.97 -0.50
CA THR A 477 -25.29 17.56 -0.22
C THR A 477 -26.68 17.44 0.39
N LYS A 478 -27.56 16.58 -0.13
CA LYS A 478 -28.96 16.45 0.33
C LYS A 478 -29.05 15.78 1.70
N SER A 479 -28.37 14.63 1.86
CA SER A 479 -28.25 13.91 3.13
C SER A 479 -26.77 13.68 3.45
N ILE A 480 -26.28 14.13 4.61
CA ILE A 480 -24.85 13.95 4.94
C ILE A 480 -24.59 12.52 5.39
N VAL A 481 -25.42 11.99 6.30
CA VAL A 481 -25.36 10.58 6.71
C VAL A 481 -26.76 9.99 6.61
N LYS A 482 -26.87 8.90 5.85
CA LYS A 482 -28.10 8.13 5.69
C LYS A 482 -27.88 6.67 6.09
N ASP A 483 -28.68 6.18 7.02
CA ASP A 483 -28.79 4.75 7.28
C ASP A 483 -29.68 4.11 6.22
N LYS A 484 -29.10 3.31 5.35
CA LYS A 484 -29.81 2.67 4.25
C LYS A 484 -30.72 1.53 4.75
N SER A 485 -30.37 0.86 5.84
CA SER A 485 -31.14 -0.30 6.34
C SER A 485 -32.45 0.14 6.99
N ARG A 486 -32.42 1.25 7.74
CA ARG A 486 -33.60 1.87 8.37
C ARG A 486 -34.29 2.92 7.50
N ASN A 487 -33.72 3.24 6.33
CA ASN A 487 -34.10 4.38 5.51
C ASN A 487 -34.19 5.69 6.34
N GLU A 488 -33.26 5.86 7.28
CA GLU A 488 -33.22 6.97 8.23
C GLU A 488 -32.17 8.00 7.81
N GLU A 489 -32.55 9.27 7.73
CA GLU A 489 -31.61 10.37 7.61
C GLU A 489 -31.01 10.69 8.98
N MET A 490 -29.77 10.27 9.22
CA MET A 490 -29.11 10.42 10.53
C MET A 490 -28.47 11.80 10.71
N LEU A 491 -28.02 12.42 9.61
CA LEU A 491 -27.49 13.79 9.60
C LEU A 491 -27.97 14.50 8.32
N PRO A 492 -28.92 15.45 8.42
CA PRO A 492 -29.46 16.14 7.26
C PRO A 492 -28.41 17.02 6.58
N GLY A 493 -28.55 17.18 5.27
CA GLY A 493 -27.70 18.04 4.46
C GLY A 493 -28.07 19.51 4.49
N ALA A 494 -27.48 20.26 3.56
CA ALA A 494 -27.69 21.70 3.41
C ALA A 494 -27.43 22.15 1.97
N LYS A 495 -28.15 23.17 1.51
CA LYS A 495 -27.95 23.78 0.19
C LYS A 495 -26.64 24.57 0.08
N THR A 496 -26.17 25.09 1.22
CA THR A 496 -24.91 25.82 1.36
C THR A 496 -23.92 24.99 2.19
N VAL A 497 -22.70 25.49 2.35
CA VAL A 497 -21.67 24.86 3.18
C VAL A 497 -22.18 24.64 4.60
N LYS A 498 -22.14 23.39 5.07
CA LYS A 498 -22.35 22.95 6.45
C LYS A 498 -21.06 22.31 6.95
N LYS A 499 -20.50 22.89 8.01
CA LYS A 499 -19.34 22.36 8.71
C LYS A 499 -19.79 21.35 9.77
N VAL A 500 -19.19 20.17 9.75
CA VAL A 500 -19.36 19.11 10.75
C VAL A 500 -18.07 19.06 11.56
N GLU A 501 -18.11 19.63 12.77
CA GLU A 501 -16.95 19.66 13.67
C GLU A 501 -16.60 18.25 14.15
N ALA A 502 -17.56 17.53 14.73
CA ALA A 502 -17.46 16.10 15.00
C ALA A 502 -18.86 15.48 15.05
N TRP A 503 -19.04 14.35 14.35
CA TRP A 503 -20.28 13.58 14.35
C TRP A 503 -19.94 12.11 14.16
N GLY A 504 -20.68 11.21 14.82
CA GLY A 504 -20.41 9.79 14.67
C GLY A 504 -21.36 8.90 15.43
N PHE A 505 -21.06 7.60 15.39
CA PHE A 505 -21.71 6.60 16.23
C PHE A 505 -20.75 5.47 16.59
N GLY A 506 -20.90 4.93 17.80
CA GLY A 506 -20.09 3.83 18.33
C GLY A 506 -19.82 3.97 19.82
N LYS A 507 -19.11 2.99 20.39
CA LYS A 507 -18.80 2.94 21.82
C LYS A 507 -17.68 3.90 22.20
N MET A 508 -17.90 4.70 23.24
CA MET A 508 -16.96 5.72 23.69
C MET A 508 -16.65 5.59 25.18
N VAL A 509 -15.41 5.91 25.55
CA VAL A 509 -14.99 6.14 26.93
C VAL A 509 -14.54 7.60 27.03
N LEU A 510 -15.27 8.40 27.79
CA LEU A 510 -15.04 9.84 27.95
C LEU A 510 -14.63 10.15 29.40
N ASN A 511 -13.72 11.09 29.56
CA ASN A 511 -13.23 11.59 30.86
C ASN A 511 -12.45 10.57 31.71
N GLY A 512 -11.68 9.69 31.04
CA GLY A 512 -10.75 8.77 31.69
C GLY A 512 -11.27 7.34 31.86
N PRO A 513 -10.61 6.51 32.70
CA PRO A 513 -10.88 5.08 32.85
C PRO A 513 -12.35 4.78 33.18
N GLY A 514 -12.95 3.82 32.48
CA GLY A 514 -14.33 3.45 32.77
C GLY A 514 -14.95 2.51 31.74
N ALA A 515 -16.24 2.22 31.98
CA ALA A 515 -17.08 1.50 31.04
C ALA A 515 -17.42 2.38 29.84
N SER A 516 -17.44 1.76 28.67
CA SER A 516 -17.86 2.38 27.43
C SER A 516 -19.37 2.59 27.37
N LYS A 517 -19.80 3.62 26.66
CA LYS A 517 -21.22 3.87 26.33
C LYS A 517 -21.37 4.07 24.83
N PHE A 518 -22.44 3.53 24.25
CA PHE A 518 -22.76 3.82 22.86
C PHE A 518 -23.26 5.25 22.74
N GLU A 519 -22.68 6.01 21.83
CA GLU A 519 -23.09 7.37 21.52
C GLU A 519 -23.42 7.46 20.03
N ARG A 520 -24.34 8.34 19.66
CA ARG A 520 -24.73 8.62 18.27
C ARG A 520 -25.10 10.10 18.13
N GLY A 521 -24.57 10.76 17.11
CA GLY A 521 -24.92 12.14 16.77
C GLY A 521 -23.73 13.09 16.83
N ASN A 522 -23.98 14.33 17.23
CA ASN A 522 -22.93 15.33 17.41
C ASN A 522 -22.03 14.94 18.59
N LEU A 523 -20.72 15.01 18.39
CA LEU A 523 -19.72 14.68 19.40
C LEU A 523 -18.89 15.93 19.71
N ALA A 524 -18.22 15.95 20.86
CA ALA A 524 -17.19 16.96 21.11
C ALA A 524 -16.01 16.72 20.14
N SER A 525 -15.51 17.77 19.48
CA SER A 525 -14.32 17.66 18.64
C SER A 525 -13.06 17.47 19.48
N THR A 526 -12.08 16.80 18.91
CA THR A 526 -10.76 16.59 19.48
C THR A 526 -9.96 17.88 19.42
N VAL A 527 -9.37 18.26 20.54
CA VAL A 527 -8.46 19.40 20.58
C VAL A 527 -7.18 19.02 19.85
N ARG A 528 -6.91 19.66 18.73
CA ARG A 528 -5.69 19.46 17.94
C ARG A 528 -4.64 20.50 18.29
N PRO A 529 -3.47 20.11 18.80
CA PRO A 529 -2.35 21.03 18.99
C PRO A 529 -1.99 21.74 17.68
N SER A 530 -1.79 23.05 17.73
CA SER A 530 -1.47 23.85 16.54
C SER A 530 -0.14 23.46 15.89
N GLY A 531 0.77 22.86 16.65
CA GLY A 531 2.02 22.29 16.13
C GLY A 531 1.78 21.16 15.12
N LEU A 532 0.68 20.40 15.29
CA LEU A 532 0.30 19.23 14.49
C LEU A 532 -0.55 19.57 13.27
N THR A 533 -1.15 20.76 13.22
CA THR A 533 -2.01 21.20 12.11
C THR A 533 -1.28 22.10 11.13
N VAL A 534 -1.80 22.25 9.91
CA VAL A 534 -1.21 23.09 8.86
C VAL A 534 -1.07 24.54 9.38
N ARG A 535 0.18 25.05 9.44
CA ARG A 535 0.48 26.39 10.00
C ARG A 535 0.16 27.55 9.05
N THR A 536 0.22 27.33 7.74
CA THR A 536 0.01 28.37 6.72
C THR A 536 -1.38 28.23 6.11
N LYS A 537 -2.26 29.23 6.32
CA LYS A 537 -3.43 29.39 5.46
C LYS A 537 -2.96 30.02 4.16
N SER A 538 -2.95 29.28 3.06
CA SER A 538 -2.82 29.95 1.76
C SER A 538 -4.03 30.86 1.55
N SER A 539 -3.79 32.14 1.25
CA SER A 539 -4.85 33.12 0.95
C SER A 539 -5.64 32.79 -0.33
N SER A 540 -5.21 31.78 -1.10
CA SER A 540 -5.87 31.25 -2.29
C SER A 540 -6.70 29.99 -2.05
N GLN A 541 -6.75 29.44 -0.83
CA GLN A 541 -7.62 28.30 -0.52
C GLN A 541 -9.10 28.69 -0.70
N PRO A 542 -9.92 27.90 -1.40
CA PRO A 542 -11.36 28.10 -1.37
C PRO A 542 -11.83 28.04 0.08
N ARG A 543 -12.79 28.89 0.48
CA ARG A 543 -13.51 28.83 1.78
C ARG A 543 -14.24 27.49 2.06
N LEU A 544 -13.99 26.47 1.23
CA LEU A 544 -14.66 25.17 1.20
C LEU A 544 -13.81 24.06 1.85
N VAL A 545 -12.48 24.18 1.84
CA VAL A 545 -11.58 23.23 2.52
C VAL A 545 -11.59 23.53 4.03
N PRO A 546 -11.67 22.51 4.92
CA PRO A 546 -11.65 22.75 6.36
C PRO A 546 -10.36 23.44 6.83
N ASP A 547 -10.47 24.39 7.75
CA ASP A 547 -9.33 24.97 8.45
C ASP A 547 -8.76 24.00 9.50
N GLY A 548 -7.49 24.16 9.90
CA GLY A 548 -6.91 23.39 11.01
C GLY A 548 -6.72 21.90 10.71
N LYS A 549 -6.52 21.55 9.43
CA LYS A 549 -6.25 20.18 8.98
C LYS A 549 -4.98 19.63 9.61
N MET A 550 -4.95 18.32 9.82
CA MET A 550 -3.72 17.65 10.19
C MET A 550 -2.67 17.84 9.09
N PHE A 551 -1.42 18.08 9.49
CA PHE A 551 -0.35 18.29 8.52
C PHE A 551 -0.01 16.98 7.79
N GLY A 552 0.09 17.06 6.46
CA GLY A 552 0.48 15.97 5.57
C GLY A 552 1.51 16.46 4.55
N LYS A 553 2.56 15.68 4.34
CA LYS A 553 3.65 15.96 3.39
C LYS A 553 3.88 14.74 2.51
N SER A 554 3.88 14.94 1.20
CA SER A 554 4.19 13.86 0.26
C SER A 554 5.68 13.68 0.04
N SER A 555 6.09 12.44 -0.26
CA SER A 555 7.48 12.14 -0.62
C SER A 555 7.91 13.00 -1.80
N PRO A 556 9.11 13.60 -1.80
CA PRO A 556 9.62 14.30 -2.98
C PRO A 556 9.91 13.31 -4.13
N THR A 557 9.71 13.74 -5.38
CA THR A 557 10.16 13.01 -6.58
C THR A 557 11.53 13.50 -7.08
N TYR A 558 11.92 14.72 -6.66
CA TYR A 558 13.09 15.42 -7.15
C TYR A 558 13.06 15.65 -8.68
N GLN A 559 11.88 15.75 -9.28
CA GLN A 559 11.71 15.82 -10.74
C GLN A 559 12.30 17.09 -11.37
N LYS A 560 12.52 18.15 -10.58
CA LYS A 560 13.21 19.37 -11.02
C LYS A 560 14.75 19.27 -11.02
N LEU A 561 15.31 18.19 -10.49
CA LEU A 561 16.76 17.99 -10.42
C LEU A 561 17.28 17.15 -11.59
N GLN A 562 18.52 17.41 -11.99
CA GLN A 562 19.26 16.58 -12.95
C GLN A 562 20.04 15.47 -12.25
N ALA A 563 20.39 14.39 -12.96
CA ALA A 563 21.20 13.30 -12.39
C ALA A 563 22.55 13.75 -11.82
N SER A 564 23.15 14.83 -12.33
CA SER A 564 24.39 15.42 -11.82
C SER A 564 24.26 16.06 -10.44
N GLU A 565 23.03 16.35 -9.99
CA GLU A 565 22.71 16.91 -8.67
C GLU A 565 22.50 15.80 -7.61
N PHE A 566 22.84 14.56 -7.97
CA PHE A 566 22.83 13.41 -7.08
C PHE A 566 24.24 12.85 -6.85
N VAL A 567 24.51 12.45 -5.61
CA VAL A 567 25.68 11.65 -5.24
C VAL A 567 25.27 10.19 -5.19
N ASN A 568 25.73 9.42 -6.16
CA ASN A 568 25.58 7.96 -6.16
C ASN A 568 26.61 7.34 -5.19
N VAL A 569 26.13 6.61 -4.17
CA VAL A 569 27.01 6.03 -3.13
C VAL A 569 27.97 4.98 -3.68
N LYS A 570 27.59 4.24 -4.73
CA LYS A 570 28.47 3.25 -5.36
C LYS A 570 29.59 3.90 -6.16
N SER A 571 29.27 4.99 -6.85
CA SER A 571 30.30 5.84 -7.48
C SER A 571 31.22 6.51 -6.46
N SER A 572 30.82 6.52 -5.18
CA SER A 572 31.62 7.01 -4.05
C SER A 572 32.35 5.89 -3.29
N GLY A 573 32.35 4.66 -3.81
CA GLY A 573 33.14 3.53 -3.29
C GLY A 573 32.36 2.47 -2.50
N ALA A 574 31.06 2.66 -2.24
CA ALA A 574 30.23 1.62 -1.63
C ALA A 574 29.98 0.47 -2.61
N GLN A 575 29.99 -0.78 -2.15
CA GLN A 575 29.79 -1.96 -3.00
C GLN A 575 28.33 -2.41 -3.02
N GLY A 576 27.68 -2.44 -1.85
CA GLY A 576 26.31 -2.94 -1.69
C GLY A 576 26.18 -4.41 -2.07
N ASP A 577 27.20 -5.22 -1.80
CA ASP A 577 27.30 -6.63 -2.22
C ASP A 577 26.95 -7.65 -1.12
N GLY A 578 26.54 -7.17 0.06
CA GLY A 578 26.20 -7.99 1.22
C GLY A 578 27.40 -8.59 1.95
N LYS A 579 28.63 -8.14 1.64
CA LYS A 579 29.89 -8.69 2.16
C LYS A 579 30.90 -7.63 2.56
N THR A 580 31.10 -6.62 1.71
CA THR A 580 32.04 -5.52 1.93
C THR A 580 31.48 -4.58 3.00
N ASP A 581 32.34 -4.15 3.92
CA ASP A 581 31.99 -3.11 4.89
C ASP A 581 31.96 -1.74 4.20
N ASP A 582 30.75 -1.23 3.97
CA ASP A 582 30.48 0.02 3.27
C ASP A 582 30.40 1.24 4.20
N THR A 583 30.64 1.08 5.51
CA THR A 583 30.51 2.14 6.52
C THR A 583 31.25 3.41 6.14
N CYS A 584 32.52 3.31 5.73
CA CYS A 584 33.35 4.48 5.44
C CYS A 584 32.86 5.22 4.19
N SER A 585 32.65 4.48 3.10
CA SER A 585 32.21 5.04 1.81
C SER A 585 30.85 5.72 1.92
N ILE A 586 29.90 5.12 2.65
CA ILE A 586 28.56 5.70 2.86
C ILE A 586 28.65 7.00 3.68
N ASN A 587 29.37 7.00 4.80
CA ASN A 587 29.52 8.19 5.64
C ASN A 587 30.19 9.35 4.88
N GLN A 588 31.20 9.06 4.04
CA GLN A 588 31.84 10.06 3.19
C GLN A 588 30.90 10.61 2.13
N ALA A 589 30.11 9.76 1.48
CA ALA A 589 29.13 10.18 0.48
C ALA A 589 28.05 11.09 1.09
N LEU A 590 27.50 10.71 2.24
CA LEU A 590 26.51 11.51 2.99
C LEU A 590 27.08 12.87 3.40
N ALA A 591 28.29 12.90 3.98
CA ALA A 591 28.94 14.14 4.39
C ALA A 591 29.22 15.08 3.20
N LYS A 592 29.72 14.53 2.08
CA LYS A 592 29.97 15.29 0.85
C LYS A 592 28.68 15.87 0.29
N ALA A 593 27.61 15.09 0.25
CA ALA A 593 26.34 15.50 -0.30
C ALA A 593 25.66 16.58 0.55
N ALA A 594 25.65 16.43 1.88
CA ALA A 594 25.14 17.44 2.79
C ALA A 594 25.88 18.78 2.62
N LYS A 595 27.21 18.75 2.52
CA LYS A 595 28.03 19.96 2.28
C LYS A 595 27.73 20.61 0.91
N SER A 596 27.46 19.81 -0.10
CA SER A 596 27.21 20.28 -1.47
C SER A 596 25.74 20.57 -1.75
N LYS A 597 24.85 20.33 -0.76
CA LYS A 597 23.39 20.39 -0.91
C LYS A 597 22.89 19.57 -2.10
N THR A 598 23.36 18.34 -2.25
CA THR A 598 22.94 17.41 -3.31
C THR A 598 22.15 16.25 -2.71
N VAL A 599 21.33 15.58 -3.52
CA VAL A 599 20.59 14.38 -3.08
C VAL A 599 21.52 13.17 -3.10
N VAL A 600 21.42 12.26 -2.13
CA VAL A 600 22.15 11.00 -2.12
C VAL A 600 21.27 9.92 -2.73
N PHE A 601 21.77 9.30 -3.80
CA PHE A 601 21.14 8.16 -4.43
C PHE A 601 21.80 6.87 -3.94
N PHE A 602 20.99 5.96 -3.41
CA PHE A 602 21.38 4.59 -3.11
C PHE A 602 20.86 3.65 -4.22
N PRO A 603 21.72 3.22 -5.17
CA PRO A 603 21.39 2.11 -6.04
C PRO A 603 21.05 0.86 -5.21
N TYR A 604 20.26 -0.06 -5.75
CA TYR A 604 19.93 -1.28 -5.00
C TYR A 604 21.22 -2.02 -4.58
N GLY A 605 21.21 -2.53 -3.37
CA GLY A 605 22.33 -3.24 -2.77
C GLY A 605 22.05 -3.60 -1.33
N THR A 606 22.85 -4.53 -0.83
CA THR A 606 22.91 -4.91 0.59
C THR A 606 24.19 -4.32 1.15
N TYR A 607 24.10 -3.18 1.81
CA TYR A 607 25.24 -2.42 2.31
C TYR A 607 25.52 -2.84 3.75
N LEU A 608 26.52 -3.70 3.95
CA LEU A 608 26.95 -4.05 5.30
C LEU A 608 27.65 -2.88 5.95
N VAL A 609 27.31 -2.62 7.20
CA VAL A 609 27.95 -1.56 7.99
C VAL A 609 28.40 -2.14 9.32
N SER A 610 29.66 -1.94 9.66
CA SER A 610 30.22 -2.35 10.95
C SER A 610 30.23 -1.25 12.00
N ASP A 611 29.93 -0.01 11.60
CA ASP A 611 29.82 1.16 12.47
C ASP A 611 28.63 2.05 12.06
N THR A 612 28.25 2.97 12.95
CA THR A 612 27.11 3.88 12.76
C THR A 612 27.22 4.66 11.44
N ILE A 613 26.18 4.59 10.63
CA ILE A 613 25.93 5.50 9.51
C ILE A 613 25.34 6.80 10.05
N ARG A 614 26.03 7.90 9.87
CA ARG A 614 25.64 9.23 10.34
C ARG A 614 25.05 9.99 9.17
N ILE A 615 23.77 10.31 9.24
CA ILE A 615 23.08 11.14 8.26
C ILE A 615 23.14 12.59 8.76
N PRO A 616 23.93 13.48 8.14
CA PRO A 616 24.03 14.87 8.60
C PRO A 616 22.75 15.68 8.37
N ALA A 617 22.50 16.69 9.19
CA ALA A 617 21.44 17.68 8.93
C ALA A 617 21.60 18.29 7.52
N GLY A 618 20.48 18.48 6.81
CA GLY A 618 20.44 18.94 5.42
C GLY A 618 20.46 17.82 4.37
N SER A 619 20.57 16.56 4.78
CA SER A 619 20.61 15.41 3.87
C SER A 619 19.27 15.13 3.21
N ARG A 620 19.33 14.73 1.94
CA ARG A 620 18.21 14.18 1.16
C ARG A 620 18.65 12.86 0.56
N ILE A 621 17.88 11.80 0.74
CA ILE A 621 18.26 10.43 0.42
C ILE A 621 17.12 9.76 -0.33
N VAL A 622 17.43 9.08 -1.42
CA VAL A 622 16.49 8.24 -2.17
C VAL A 622 17.12 6.91 -2.56
N GLY A 623 16.42 5.81 -2.31
CA GLY A 623 16.82 4.46 -2.69
C GLY A 623 16.18 3.95 -3.99
N GLN A 624 16.84 3.00 -4.65
CA GLN A 624 16.31 2.25 -5.79
C GLN A 624 15.78 0.89 -5.32
N ALA A 625 14.45 0.71 -5.24
CA ALA A 625 13.82 -0.52 -4.78
C ALA A 625 14.26 -0.98 -3.38
N TRP A 626 14.25 -0.08 -2.40
CA TRP A 626 14.58 -0.39 -0.99
C TRP A 626 15.98 -1.01 -0.79
N PRO A 627 17.08 -0.35 -1.21
CA PRO A 627 18.44 -0.72 -0.81
C PRO A 627 18.56 -0.81 0.70
N GLN A 628 19.36 -1.77 1.16
CA GLN A 628 19.38 -2.19 2.56
C GLN A 628 20.65 -1.69 3.24
N ILE A 629 20.53 -0.91 4.32
CA ILE A 629 21.64 -0.69 5.26
C ILE A 629 21.53 -1.75 6.35
N VAL A 630 22.59 -2.55 6.49
CA VAL A 630 22.60 -3.76 7.32
C VAL A 630 23.61 -3.63 8.45
N GLY A 631 23.14 -3.39 9.67
CA GLY A 631 23.98 -3.39 10.87
C GLY A 631 24.57 -4.78 11.12
N SER A 632 25.89 -4.86 11.30
CA SER A 632 26.59 -6.11 11.61
C SER A 632 27.88 -5.88 12.38
N GLY A 633 28.42 -6.93 13.00
CA GLY A 633 29.73 -6.88 13.66
C GLY A 633 29.71 -6.35 15.10
N ARG A 634 30.90 -6.28 15.71
CA ARG A 634 31.08 -6.14 17.17
C ARG A 634 30.45 -4.89 17.80
N ASN A 635 30.30 -3.82 17.04
CA ASN A 635 29.78 -2.55 17.54
C ASN A 635 28.28 -2.60 17.86
N PHE A 636 27.56 -3.59 17.33
CA PHE A 636 26.13 -3.80 17.54
C PHE A 636 25.81 -5.08 18.31
N GLN A 637 26.82 -5.79 18.84
CA GLN A 637 26.64 -7.08 19.52
C GLN A 637 26.12 -6.95 20.95
N ASP A 638 26.49 -5.89 21.66
CA ASP A 638 26.27 -5.79 23.11
C ASP A 638 24.91 -5.15 23.45
N ALA A 639 23.94 -5.98 23.81
CA ALA A 639 22.62 -5.55 24.26
C ALA A 639 22.66 -4.63 25.51
N LYS A 640 23.73 -4.68 26.31
CA LYS A 640 23.90 -3.80 27.49
C LYS A 640 24.48 -2.44 27.13
N ARG A 641 25.00 -2.30 25.90
CA ARG A 641 25.53 -1.04 25.36
C ARG A 641 24.95 -0.78 23.98
N PRO A 642 23.63 -0.56 23.86
CA PRO A 642 23.00 -0.40 22.56
C PRO A 642 23.58 0.78 21.78
N ARG A 643 23.60 0.65 20.46
CA ARG A 643 24.20 1.63 19.56
C ARG A 643 23.40 1.77 18.26
N PRO A 644 23.22 3.01 17.75
CA PRO A 644 22.56 3.22 16.48
C PRO A 644 23.34 2.65 15.31
N VAL A 645 22.67 1.85 14.47
CA VAL A 645 23.14 1.46 13.13
C VAL A 645 23.05 2.68 12.21
N VAL A 646 21.91 3.36 12.20
CA VAL A 646 21.72 4.64 11.52
C VAL A 646 21.36 5.72 12.54
N SER A 647 22.09 6.83 12.51
CA SER A 647 21.85 8.02 13.34
C SER A 647 21.46 9.18 12.43
N VAL A 648 20.21 9.63 12.52
CA VAL A 648 19.63 10.72 11.71
C VAL A 648 19.77 12.04 12.45
N GLY A 649 20.76 12.83 12.04
CA GLY A 649 21.24 13.97 12.82
C GLY A 649 21.94 13.54 14.11
N GLN A 650 22.48 14.51 14.83
CA GLN A 650 22.95 14.37 16.20
C GLN A 650 21.95 15.02 17.17
N PRO A 651 21.94 14.64 18.46
CA PRO A 651 21.12 15.30 19.46
C PRO A 651 21.36 16.83 19.46
N GLY A 652 20.28 17.60 19.30
CA GLY A 652 20.34 19.07 19.20
C GLY A 652 20.48 19.62 17.77
N ASP A 653 20.73 18.77 16.76
CA ASP A 653 20.70 19.22 15.37
C ASP A 653 19.28 19.65 14.98
N SER A 654 19.19 20.68 14.13
CA SER A 654 17.96 21.05 13.45
C SER A 654 18.20 21.27 11.96
N GLY A 655 17.24 20.92 11.12
CA GLY A 655 17.35 21.09 9.68
C GLY A 655 16.38 20.25 8.89
N ILE A 656 16.67 20.18 7.59
CA ILE A 656 15.96 19.33 6.64
C ILE A 656 16.59 17.93 6.67
N ILE A 657 15.76 16.89 6.73
CA ILE A 657 16.09 15.51 6.39
C ILE A 657 14.96 14.96 5.54
N GLU A 658 15.30 14.40 4.39
CA GLU A 658 14.33 13.67 3.55
C GLU A 658 14.92 12.29 3.24
N ILE A 659 14.22 11.22 3.61
CA ILE A 659 14.63 9.85 3.35
C ILE A 659 13.48 9.11 2.68
N SER A 660 13.70 8.57 1.48
CA SER A 660 12.68 7.77 0.79
C SER A 660 13.23 6.48 0.21
N ASP A 661 12.39 5.45 0.21
CA ASP A 661 12.65 4.17 -0.45
C ASP A 661 13.93 3.47 0.04
N MET A 662 14.26 3.55 1.33
CA MET A 662 15.38 2.83 1.97
C MET A 662 14.86 1.66 2.80
N LEU A 663 15.69 0.64 3.07
CA LEU A 663 15.39 -0.38 4.08
C LEU A 663 16.51 -0.42 5.12
N PHE A 664 16.12 -0.44 6.39
CA PHE A 664 17.07 -0.55 7.51
C PHE A 664 16.91 -1.90 8.21
N THR A 665 18.02 -2.58 8.47
CA THR A 665 18.01 -3.95 9.00
C THR A 665 19.29 -4.30 9.77
N THR A 666 19.33 -5.50 10.32
CA THR A 666 20.49 -6.10 10.99
C THR A 666 20.69 -7.54 10.54
N ARG A 667 21.88 -8.08 10.81
CA ARG A 667 22.17 -9.53 10.75
C ARG A 667 22.24 -10.14 12.14
N ALA A 668 22.18 -11.46 12.21
CA ALA A 668 22.43 -12.24 13.42
C ALA A 668 23.69 -11.74 14.17
N GLY A 669 23.63 -11.77 15.50
CA GLY A 669 24.67 -11.20 16.34
C GLY A 669 24.63 -9.66 16.45
N SER A 670 23.46 -9.03 16.30
CA SER A 670 23.29 -7.56 16.42
C SER A 670 22.39 -7.17 17.60
N ALA A 671 22.44 -7.93 18.70
CA ALA A 671 21.55 -7.76 19.87
C ALA A 671 21.57 -6.36 20.50
N GLY A 672 22.64 -5.58 20.32
CA GLY A 672 22.78 -4.19 20.75
C GLY A 672 22.39 -3.14 19.70
N ALA A 673 21.86 -3.52 18.54
CA ALA A 673 21.48 -2.55 17.52
C ALA A 673 20.24 -1.74 17.94
N VAL A 674 20.34 -0.42 17.90
CA VAL A 674 19.21 0.46 17.64
C VAL A 674 19.20 0.68 16.13
N VAL A 675 18.24 0.11 15.39
CA VAL A 675 18.34 0.07 13.93
C VAL A 675 18.32 1.49 13.35
N VAL A 676 17.39 2.34 13.81
CA VAL A 676 17.35 3.76 13.47
C VAL A 676 17.18 4.60 14.74
N GLU A 677 18.10 5.52 14.98
CA GLU A 677 17.97 6.58 15.96
C GLU A 677 17.77 7.92 15.24
N TRP A 678 16.70 8.63 15.61
CA TRP A 678 16.26 9.85 14.97
C TRP A 678 16.38 11.02 15.95
N ASN A 679 17.33 11.92 15.67
CA ASN A 679 17.70 13.00 16.57
C ASN A 679 17.28 14.38 16.07
N ILE A 680 17.21 14.52 14.75
CA ILE A 680 17.00 15.80 14.07
C ILE A 680 15.67 16.46 14.46
N GLN A 681 15.71 17.77 14.69
CA GLN A 681 14.53 18.61 14.77
C GLN A 681 14.27 19.30 13.41
N GLU A 682 13.01 19.46 13.06
CA GLU A 682 12.58 20.20 11.88
C GLU A 682 12.93 21.70 12.01
N THR A 683 13.33 22.33 10.90
CA THR A 683 13.40 23.81 10.76
C THR A 683 12.15 24.39 10.11
N GLU A 684 11.50 23.62 9.25
CA GLU A 684 10.20 23.90 8.64
C GLU A 684 9.24 22.74 8.93
N GLN A 685 7.94 22.97 8.97
CA GLN A 685 6.97 21.92 9.31
C GLN A 685 7.10 20.72 8.36
N GLY A 686 7.40 19.53 8.89
CA GLY A 686 7.64 18.32 8.09
C GLY A 686 8.96 18.29 7.32
N SER A 687 9.92 19.17 7.63
CA SER A 687 11.24 19.16 6.99
C SER A 687 12.14 18.02 7.44
N ALA A 688 11.86 17.40 8.59
CA ALA A 688 12.52 16.19 9.05
C ALA A 688 11.58 14.99 8.80
N ALA A 689 11.80 14.26 7.71
CA ALA A 689 10.81 13.33 7.19
C ALA A 689 11.37 12.06 6.53
N MET A 690 10.58 10.99 6.61
CA MET A 690 10.87 9.68 6.02
C MET A 690 9.61 9.07 5.38
N TRP A 691 9.74 8.53 4.17
CA TRP A 691 8.66 7.90 3.42
C TRP A 691 9.05 6.52 2.91
N ASN A 692 8.10 5.58 2.88
CA ASN A 692 8.23 4.29 2.21
C ASN A 692 9.53 3.56 2.57
N SER A 693 9.98 3.68 3.83
CA SER A 693 11.29 3.18 4.25
C SER A 693 11.15 2.21 5.43
N PRO A 694 10.89 0.92 5.17
CA PRO A 694 10.67 -0.06 6.21
C PRO A 694 11.93 -0.36 7.03
N ILE A 695 11.70 -0.77 8.28
CA ILE A 695 12.70 -1.32 9.18
C ILE A 695 12.35 -2.79 9.36
N ARG A 696 13.15 -3.70 8.82
CA ARG A 696 12.90 -5.14 8.88
C ARG A 696 14.04 -5.82 9.63
N VAL A 697 13.76 -6.73 10.55
CA VAL A 697 14.80 -7.55 11.18
C VAL A 697 14.51 -9.04 10.96
N GLY A 698 15.39 -9.68 10.18
CA GLY A 698 15.36 -11.11 9.88
C GLY A 698 14.48 -11.54 8.70
N GLY A 699 14.20 -12.85 8.62
CA GLY A 699 13.27 -13.46 7.66
C GLY A 699 13.71 -13.35 6.19
N THR A 700 15.01 -13.17 5.91
CA THR A 700 15.52 -13.00 4.53
C THR A 700 16.90 -13.59 4.33
N THR A 701 17.26 -13.86 3.07
CA THR A 701 18.57 -14.38 2.66
C THR A 701 19.73 -13.60 3.29
N GLN A 702 20.71 -14.32 3.82
CA GLN A 702 21.90 -13.79 4.51
C GLN A 702 21.64 -12.94 5.76
N SER A 703 20.41 -12.87 6.27
CA SER A 703 20.16 -12.28 7.59
C SER A 703 20.83 -13.10 8.73
N GLY A 704 21.01 -14.41 8.52
CA GLY A 704 21.36 -15.35 9.58
C GLY A 704 20.22 -15.60 10.57
N LEU A 705 19.01 -15.20 10.19
CA LEU A 705 17.79 -15.20 11.01
C LEU A 705 16.62 -15.77 10.19
N GLN A 706 16.85 -16.91 9.53
CA GLN A 706 15.88 -17.62 8.69
C GLN A 706 15.36 -18.88 9.40
N ALA A 707 14.44 -19.61 8.78
CA ALA A 707 13.82 -20.79 9.40
C ALA A 707 14.82 -21.87 9.82
N LYS A 708 15.97 -21.94 9.15
CA LYS A 708 17.06 -22.85 9.49
C LYS A 708 17.76 -22.48 10.80
N GLU A 709 18.00 -21.18 11.04
CA GLU A 709 18.71 -20.69 12.22
C GLU A 709 17.79 -20.43 13.41
N CYS A 710 16.57 -19.96 13.12
CA CYS A 710 15.60 -19.49 14.10
C CYS A 710 14.25 -20.23 14.01
N PRO A 711 14.22 -21.57 14.07
CA PRO A 711 12.98 -22.32 13.99
C PRO A 711 12.09 -22.03 15.21
N LYS A 712 10.77 -22.02 15.01
CA LYS A 712 9.80 -21.90 16.09
C LYS A 712 9.73 -23.14 16.98
N LYS A 713 9.15 -22.98 18.19
CA LYS A 713 8.78 -24.09 19.09
C LYS A 713 9.94 -25.02 19.47
N THR A 714 11.15 -24.48 19.60
CA THR A 714 12.32 -25.27 20.04
C THR A 714 12.32 -25.59 21.55
N GLY A 715 11.40 -24.99 22.31
CA GLY A 715 11.29 -25.15 23.77
C GLY A 715 12.35 -24.36 24.56
N LYS A 716 13.20 -23.58 23.89
CA LYS A 716 14.23 -22.73 24.52
C LYS A 716 14.50 -21.49 23.68
N VAL A 717 14.92 -20.40 24.33
CA VAL A 717 15.40 -19.21 23.61
C VAL A 717 16.69 -19.55 22.88
N ASN A 718 16.72 -19.32 21.56
CA ASN A 718 17.97 -19.29 20.80
C ASN A 718 18.61 -17.89 20.90
N LYS A 719 19.76 -17.80 21.59
CA LYS A 719 20.47 -16.52 21.77
C LYS A 719 21.01 -15.93 20.46
N ASP A 720 21.26 -16.77 19.46
CA ASP A 720 21.73 -16.33 18.15
C ASP A 720 20.63 -15.60 17.36
N CYS A 721 19.36 -15.80 17.76
CA CYS A 721 18.18 -15.13 17.19
C CYS A 721 17.82 -13.81 17.89
N ILE A 722 18.64 -13.34 18.84
CA ILE A 722 18.51 -11.99 19.42
C ILE A 722 19.13 -10.99 18.46
N ALA A 723 18.29 -10.17 17.82
CA ALA A 723 18.64 -9.51 16.56
C ALA A 723 18.74 -7.99 16.64
N ALA A 724 18.11 -7.35 17.63
CA ALA A 724 18.23 -5.91 17.89
C ALA A 724 17.72 -5.52 19.30
N ALA A 725 18.21 -4.39 19.80
CA ALA A 725 17.74 -3.77 21.04
C ALA A 725 16.49 -2.89 20.80
N MET A 726 16.38 -2.27 19.62
CA MET A 726 15.25 -1.41 19.25
C MET A 726 15.19 -1.20 17.73
N LEU A 727 13.98 -1.14 17.14
CA LEU A 727 13.82 -0.83 15.72
C LEU A 727 13.94 0.67 15.42
N LEU A 728 13.19 1.51 16.13
CA LEU A 728 13.19 2.97 15.91
C LEU A 728 13.14 3.75 17.22
N HIS A 729 14.02 4.74 17.36
CA HIS A 729 14.06 5.67 18.49
C HIS A 729 13.92 7.12 18.02
N LEU A 730 12.80 7.78 18.35
CA LEU A 730 12.66 9.24 18.21
C LEU A 730 13.06 9.90 19.52
N THR A 731 14.21 10.56 19.54
CA THR A 731 14.80 11.08 20.79
C THR A 731 14.12 12.38 21.25
N PRO A 732 14.33 12.83 22.51
CA PRO A 732 13.57 13.95 23.08
C PRO A 732 13.64 15.28 22.32
N SER A 733 14.77 15.58 21.68
CA SER A 733 14.96 16.82 20.91
C SER A 733 14.39 16.75 19.49
N SER A 734 14.06 15.55 19.02
CA SER A 734 13.68 15.34 17.64
C SER A 734 12.27 15.82 17.32
N SER A 735 11.96 15.93 16.03
CA SER A 735 10.61 15.94 15.47
C SER A 735 10.62 15.06 14.22
N ALA A 736 9.50 14.48 13.83
CA ALA A 736 9.48 13.63 12.64
C ALA A 736 8.15 13.67 11.89
N TYR A 737 8.23 13.62 10.56
CA TYR A 737 7.13 13.22 9.68
C TYR A 737 7.47 11.84 9.10
N LEU A 738 6.79 10.79 9.56
CA LEU A 738 7.03 9.42 9.12
C LEU A 738 5.79 8.91 8.40
N GLU A 739 5.96 8.43 7.18
CA GLU A 739 4.85 7.95 6.36
C GLU A 739 5.16 6.59 5.72
N ASN A 740 4.22 5.66 5.86
CA ASN A 740 4.36 4.28 5.37
C ASN A 740 5.64 3.60 5.88
N ILE A 741 5.86 3.69 7.19
CA ILE A 741 7.00 3.05 7.88
C ILE A 741 6.53 1.79 8.58
N TRP A 742 7.06 0.65 8.16
CA TRP A 742 6.79 -0.65 8.76
C TRP A 742 8.01 -1.13 9.55
N ALA A 743 7.89 -1.21 10.87
CA ALA A 743 8.91 -1.71 11.80
C ALA A 743 8.61 -3.17 12.19
N TRP A 744 9.11 -4.09 11.37
CA TRP A 744 8.76 -5.52 11.41
C TRP A 744 9.93 -6.37 11.92
N THR A 745 9.69 -7.09 13.02
CA THR A 745 10.53 -8.21 13.44
C THR A 745 9.95 -9.47 12.82
N ALA A 746 10.73 -10.20 12.04
CA ALA A 746 10.15 -11.23 11.19
C ALA A 746 9.49 -12.37 11.98
N ASP A 747 8.19 -12.57 11.75
CA ASP A 747 7.41 -13.70 12.28
C ASP A 747 7.51 -14.95 11.39
N HIS A 748 7.92 -14.78 10.13
CA HIS A 748 8.16 -15.86 9.17
C HIS A 748 9.32 -15.55 8.20
N ASP A 749 9.85 -16.60 7.57
CA ASP A 749 10.85 -16.51 6.51
C ASP A 749 10.20 -16.07 5.18
N LEU A 750 10.71 -15.02 4.54
CA LEU A 750 10.16 -14.47 3.30
C LEU A 750 10.66 -15.20 2.05
N GLU A 751 11.60 -16.13 2.15
CA GLU A 751 12.19 -16.79 0.98
C GLU A 751 11.48 -18.11 0.66
N GLY A 752 10.58 -18.07 -0.33
CA GLY A 752 9.90 -19.24 -0.89
C GLY A 752 8.44 -19.41 -0.46
N LYS A 753 7.84 -20.52 -0.91
CA LYS A 753 6.39 -20.82 -0.76
C LYS A 753 5.96 -21.21 0.64
N ASP A 754 6.88 -21.67 1.46
CA ASP A 754 6.55 -22.24 2.76
C ASP A 754 6.29 -21.16 3.80
N GLN A 755 6.86 -19.95 3.63
CA GLN A 755 6.72 -18.83 4.55
C GLN A 755 6.74 -19.29 6.02
N THR A 756 7.76 -20.09 6.35
CA THR A 756 7.81 -20.83 7.61
C THR A 756 7.95 -19.86 8.76
N GLN A 757 7.10 -19.99 9.78
CA GLN A 757 7.17 -19.17 10.99
C GLN A 757 8.47 -19.37 11.77
N ILE A 758 9.03 -18.29 12.33
CA ILE A 758 10.36 -18.23 12.97
C ILE A 758 10.34 -17.47 14.30
N ASP A 759 11.30 -17.78 15.18
CA ASP A 759 11.49 -17.10 16.47
C ASP A 759 12.65 -16.09 16.38
N ILE A 760 12.34 -14.81 16.17
CA ILE A 760 13.31 -13.71 16.24
C ILE A 760 13.00 -12.82 17.43
N TYR A 761 14.04 -12.45 18.18
CA TYR A 761 13.90 -11.61 19.36
C TYR A 761 14.47 -10.20 19.12
N VAL A 762 13.57 -9.22 19.05
CA VAL A 762 13.88 -7.79 19.16
C VAL A 762 13.16 -7.23 20.36
N ALA A 763 13.85 -6.47 21.21
CA ALA A 763 13.25 -6.04 22.48
C ALA A 763 12.13 -5.02 22.27
N ARG A 764 12.35 -4.02 21.42
CA ARG A 764 11.51 -2.81 21.34
C ARG A 764 11.22 -2.46 19.88
N GLY A 765 9.97 -2.13 19.58
CA GLY A 765 9.58 -1.59 18.28
C GLY A 765 9.97 -0.12 18.15
N ILE A 766 8.97 0.76 18.25
CA ILE A 766 9.10 2.21 18.11
C ILE A 766 9.01 2.89 19.49
N LEU A 767 10.09 3.58 19.89
CA LEU A 767 10.12 4.47 21.06
C LEU A 767 10.03 5.93 20.60
N VAL A 768 9.07 6.67 21.14
CA VAL A 768 8.89 8.10 20.90
C VAL A 768 9.04 8.86 22.21
N GLU A 769 10.09 9.69 22.28
CA GLU A 769 10.32 10.61 23.40
C GLU A 769 10.27 12.08 22.96
N SER A 770 10.09 12.31 21.66
CA SER A 770 9.96 13.62 21.03
C SER A 770 9.04 14.55 21.81
N LYS A 771 9.52 15.76 22.06
CA LYS A 771 8.76 16.87 22.68
C LYS A 771 8.27 17.89 21.66
N LYS A 772 8.33 17.54 20.38
CA LYS A 772 8.05 18.40 19.23
C LYS A 772 6.98 17.76 18.35
N PRO A 773 6.30 18.54 17.50
CA PRO A 773 5.31 18.02 16.56
C PRO A 773 5.85 16.82 15.79
N THR A 774 5.15 15.69 15.91
CA THR A 774 5.56 14.42 15.31
C THR A 774 4.35 13.73 14.69
N TRP A 775 4.46 13.32 13.43
CA TRP A 775 3.40 12.66 12.67
C TRP A 775 3.84 11.27 12.21
N LEU A 776 3.02 10.26 12.52
CA LEU A 776 3.19 8.88 12.10
C LEU A 776 1.98 8.48 11.25
N TRP A 777 2.12 8.60 9.93
CA TRP A 777 1.09 8.29 8.95
C TRP A 777 1.24 6.86 8.42
N GLY A 778 0.24 6.01 8.65
CA GLY A 778 0.22 4.63 8.18
C GLY A 778 1.42 3.81 8.63
N THR A 779 1.81 3.94 9.91
CA THR A 779 2.95 3.19 10.46
C THR A 779 2.48 1.90 11.12
N ALA A 780 3.29 0.85 11.05
CA ALA A 780 3.06 -0.39 11.79
C ALA A 780 4.33 -0.81 12.53
N SER A 781 4.17 -1.42 13.71
CA SER A 781 5.26 -2.01 14.48
C SER A 781 4.83 -3.35 15.03
N GLU A 782 5.59 -4.41 14.77
CA GLU A 782 5.10 -5.78 15.00
C GLU A 782 6.19 -6.71 15.56
N HIS A 783 5.73 -7.64 16.40
CA HIS A 783 6.48 -8.80 16.91
C HIS A 783 7.70 -8.49 17.78
N ASN A 784 7.73 -7.32 18.42
CA ASN A 784 8.76 -6.97 19.39
C ASN A 784 8.38 -7.47 20.79
N VAL A 785 9.36 -7.88 21.60
CA VAL A 785 9.12 -8.62 22.86
C VAL A 785 8.50 -7.77 23.97
N LEU A 786 8.92 -6.52 24.14
CA LEU A 786 8.47 -5.66 25.23
C LEU A 786 7.27 -4.80 24.83
N TYR A 787 7.37 -4.13 23.69
CA TYR A 787 6.31 -3.28 23.16
C TYR A 787 6.49 -3.01 21.67
N GLN A 788 5.37 -2.75 21.00
CA GLN A 788 5.37 -2.28 19.61
C GLN A 788 5.52 -0.76 19.54
N TYR A 789 4.72 -0.02 20.30
CA TYR A 789 4.86 1.44 20.46
C TYR A 789 4.99 1.83 21.93
N GLN A 790 5.92 2.73 22.22
CA GLN A 790 6.01 3.41 23.51
C GLN A 790 6.20 4.91 23.31
N LEU A 791 5.33 5.71 23.90
CA LEU A 791 5.45 7.15 24.02
C LEU A 791 5.84 7.45 25.46
N SER A 792 7.05 7.96 25.66
CA SER A 792 7.62 8.20 26.99
C SER A 792 8.01 9.66 27.13
N GLY A 793 7.26 10.39 27.96
CA GLY A 793 7.40 11.84 28.04
C GLY A 793 6.93 12.59 26.79
N ALA A 794 6.44 11.93 25.75
CA ALA A 794 6.23 12.56 24.45
C ALA A 794 5.21 13.71 24.52
N LYS A 795 5.34 14.68 23.62
CA LYS A 795 4.40 15.80 23.50
C LYS A 795 4.09 16.09 22.04
N GLU A 796 2.81 16.36 21.75
CA GLU A 796 2.32 16.73 20.41
C GLU A 796 2.66 15.65 19.38
N VAL A 797 2.11 14.44 19.59
CA VAL A 797 2.29 13.30 18.68
C VAL A 797 0.96 12.91 18.04
N PHE A 798 0.97 12.81 16.72
CA PHE A 798 -0.14 12.32 15.92
C PHE A 798 0.21 10.97 15.27
N LEU A 799 -0.69 9.99 15.37
CA LEU A 799 -0.56 8.67 14.76
C LEU A 799 -1.84 8.34 13.98
N SER A 800 -1.76 8.01 12.69
CA SER A 800 -2.93 7.69 11.86
C SER A 800 -2.61 6.83 10.63
N MET A 801 -3.13 5.61 10.52
CA MET A 801 -3.39 4.75 11.66
C MET A 801 -2.09 4.09 12.13
N LEU A 802 -2.10 3.57 13.36
CA LEU A 802 -1.07 2.64 13.81
C LEU A 802 -1.61 1.20 13.82
N GLN A 803 -0.75 0.23 13.52
CA GLN A 803 -1.09 -1.19 13.58
C GLN A 803 0.00 -1.99 14.30
N THR A 804 -0.43 -2.99 15.08
CA THR A 804 0.49 -3.85 15.85
C THR A 804 0.07 -5.32 15.88
N GLU A 805 1.05 -6.22 15.92
CA GLU A 805 0.89 -7.63 16.28
C GLU A 805 1.85 -8.02 17.40
N SER A 806 1.37 -8.81 18.37
CA SER A 806 2.23 -9.46 19.37
C SER A 806 3.07 -10.57 18.73
N PRO A 807 4.31 -10.84 19.19
CA PRO A 807 5.11 -11.93 18.65
C PRO A 807 4.46 -13.29 18.93
N TYR A 808 4.42 -14.16 17.92
CA TYR A 808 3.59 -15.37 17.94
C TYR A 808 4.03 -16.41 18.98
N PHE A 809 5.32 -16.40 19.34
CA PHE A 809 5.87 -17.27 20.37
C PHE A 809 5.43 -16.89 21.78
N GLN A 810 5.04 -15.64 22.04
CA GLN A 810 4.62 -15.25 23.38
C GLN A 810 3.34 -15.99 23.79
N PRO A 811 3.24 -16.47 25.05
CA PRO A 811 4.08 -16.15 26.21
C PRO A 811 5.27 -17.12 26.44
N SER A 812 5.79 -17.80 25.42
CA SER A 812 6.92 -18.73 25.50
C SER A 812 8.12 -18.25 24.64
N PRO A 813 9.07 -17.47 25.19
CA PRO A 813 9.15 -17.01 26.57
C PRO A 813 8.21 -15.84 26.88
N ARG A 814 7.99 -15.58 28.18
CA ARG A 814 7.28 -14.42 28.68
C ARG A 814 8.14 -13.18 28.55
N ALA A 815 7.56 -12.02 28.22
CA ALA A 815 8.26 -10.75 28.35
C ALA A 815 8.69 -10.53 29.82
N PRO A 816 9.89 -9.99 30.10
CA PRO A 816 10.84 -9.38 29.16
C PRO A 816 11.82 -10.35 28.47
N ALA A 817 11.80 -11.65 28.82
CA ALA A 817 12.77 -12.59 28.29
C ALA A 817 12.68 -12.67 26.75
N PRO A 818 13.83 -12.76 26.05
CA PRO A 818 15.16 -13.06 26.57
C PRO A 818 16.01 -11.86 27.03
N PHE A 819 15.40 -10.69 27.18
CA PHE A 819 16.11 -9.47 27.57
C PHE A 819 16.13 -9.30 29.09
N ASP A 820 17.26 -8.83 29.62
CA ASP A 820 17.38 -8.43 31.03
C ASP A 820 16.58 -7.13 31.25
N ASN A 821 15.89 -7.01 32.39
CA ASN A 821 15.03 -5.87 32.74
C ASN A 821 15.80 -4.59 33.15
N ASP A 822 17.07 -4.46 32.79
CA ASP A 822 17.95 -3.39 33.29
C ASP A 822 18.65 -2.60 32.17
N LYS A 823 18.36 -1.32 31.83
CA LYS A 823 17.27 -0.38 32.14
C LYS A 823 17.24 0.62 30.97
N TRP A 824 16.52 0.36 29.86
CA TRP A 824 16.15 1.51 29.03
C TRP A 824 15.09 2.28 29.84
N PRO A 825 15.27 3.58 30.11
CA PRO A 825 14.31 4.32 30.93
C PRO A 825 12.88 4.15 30.40
N GLY A 826 12.01 3.59 31.25
CA GLY A 826 10.60 3.38 30.94
C GLY A 826 10.23 2.01 30.38
N ASP A 827 11.13 1.03 30.27
CA ASP A 827 10.75 -0.34 29.88
C ASP A 827 9.69 -0.97 30.82
N PRO A 828 8.80 -1.82 30.30
CA PRO A 828 7.81 -2.53 31.10
C PRO A 828 8.47 -3.65 31.93
N SER A 829 8.25 -3.66 33.25
CA SER A 829 8.84 -4.68 34.14
C SER A 829 8.14 -6.04 34.10
N PHE A 830 6.84 -6.07 33.77
CA PHE A 830 5.95 -7.26 33.82
C PHE A 830 5.89 -7.99 35.17
N GLU A 831 6.43 -7.42 36.25
CA GLU A 831 6.48 -8.06 37.58
C GLU A 831 5.09 -8.36 38.17
N HIS A 832 4.08 -7.59 37.75
CA HIS A 832 2.67 -7.79 38.16
C HIS A 832 2.01 -9.01 37.51
N CYS A 833 2.63 -9.63 36.51
CA CYS A 833 2.07 -10.74 35.73
C CYS A 833 2.35 -12.13 36.31
N SER A 834 2.57 -12.26 37.62
CA SER A 834 2.99 -13.52 38.25
C SER A 834 1.93 -14.64 38.16
N THR A 835 0.64 -14.30 38.05
CA THR A 835 -0.47 -15.25 38.10
C THR A 835 -1.07 -15.60 36.73
N SER A 836 -0.93 -14.73 35.73
CA SER A 836 -1.51 -14.92 34.40
C SER A 836 -0.47 -15.40 33.39
N THR A 837 -0.83 -16.40 32.59
CA THR A 837 0.03 -16.93 31.53
C THR A 837 0.14 -15.97 30.34
N THR A 838 -0.87 -15.12 30.11
CA THR A 838 -1.01 -14.24 28.95
C THR A 838 -0.89 -12.75 29.29
N CYS A 839 -0.51 -12.43 30.54
CA CYS A 839 -0.25 -11.06 30.98
C CYS A 839 1.13 -10.55 30.52
N ALA A 840 2.16 -11.38 30.64
CA ALA A 840 3.54 -11.01 30.30
C ALA A 840 3.81 -11.15 28.79
N MET A 841 3.07 -10.37 28.00
CA MET A 841 3.16 -10.27 26.54
C MET A 841 3.38 -8.82 26.13
N ALA A 842 3.91 -8.61 24.93
CA ALA A 842 4.28 -7.29 24.43
C ALA A 842 3.11 -6.31 24.45
N TRP A 843 3.34 -5.10 24.96
CA TRP A 843 2.35 -4.04 24.87
C TRP A 843 2.21 -3.57 23.42
N ALA A 844 0.98 -3.40 22.94
CA ALA A 844 0.75 -2.80 21.64
C ALA A 844 1.08 -1.31 21.66
N LEU A 845 0.58 -0.59 22.67
CA LEU A 845 0.83 0.84 22.84
C LEU A 845 0.98 1.19 24.32
N ARG A 846 2.09 1.83 24.68
CA ARG A 846 2.28 2.43 26.01
C ARG A 846 2.38 3.94 25.89
N ILE A 847 1.63 4.66 26.72
CA ILE A 847 1.66 6.12 26.80
C ILE A 847 1.99 6.49 28.25
N MET A 848 3.19 7.00 28.47
CA MET A 848 3.73 7.27 29.81
C MET A 848 4.17 8.72 29.90
N ASN A 849 3.75 9.43 30.96
CA ASN A 849 4.17 10.81 31.23
C ASN A 849 4.03 11.75 30.01
N SER A 850 3.08 11.48 29.12
CA SER A 850 2.96 12.12 27.81
C SER A 850 1.74 13.03 27.77
N THR A 851 1.76 14.02 26.88
CA THR A 851 0.65 14.97 26.74
C THR A 851 0.38 15.31 25.29
N ASP A 852 -0.87 15.67 24.99
CA ASP A 852 -1.29 16.06 23.64
C ASP A 852 -1.04 14.94 22.60
N ILE A 853 -1.53 13.73 22.90
CA ILE A 853 -1.35 12.53 22.06
C ILE A 853 -2.65 12.23 21.32
N LEU A 854 -2.56 12.18 19.99
CA LEU A 854 -3.68 11.95 19.09
C LEU A 854 -3.47 10.67 18.29
N VAL A 855 -4.32 9.67 18.49
CA VAL A 855 -4.36 8.45 17.68
C VAL A 855 -5.65 8.44 16.87
N TYR A 856 -5.53 8.50 15.55
CA TYR A 856 -6.64 8.43 14.62
C TYR A 856 -6.64 7.05 13.96
N SER A 857 -7.45 6.16 14.52
CA SER A 857 -7.52 4.73 14.20
C SER A 857 -6.30 3.93 14.69
N ALA A 858 -6.58 2.77 15.29
CA ALA A 858 -5.56 1.84 15.75
C ALA A 858 -6.05 0.39 15.62
N GLY A 859 -5.21 -0.46 15.05
CA GLY A 859 -5.48 -1.90 14.91
C GLY A 859 -4.49 -2.72 15.73
N LEU A 860 -4.91 -3.25 16.88
CA LEU A 860 -4.02 -3.91 17.83
C LEU A 860 -4.36 -5.39 17.98
N TYR A 861 -3.49 -6.29 17.53
CA TYR A 861 -3.86 -7.70 17.40
C TYR A 861 -2.96 -8.62 18.21
N SER A 862 -3.58 -9.62 18.84
CA SER A 862 -2.90 -10.77 19.42
C SER A 862 -3.56 -12.03 18.86
N PHE A 863 -2.87 -12.73 17.96
CA PHE A 863 -3.44 -13.88 17.26
C PHE A 863 -3.15 -15.23 17.93
N PHE A 864 -2.13 -15.27 18.78
CA PHE A 864 -1.56 -16.52 19.27
C PHE A 864 -1.25 -16.47 20.75
N SER A 865 -1.26 -17.65 21.35
CA SER A 865 -0.58 -17.96 22.60
C SER A 865 0.33 -19.16 22.34
N ASP A 866 1.65 -18.95 22.28
CA ASP A 866 2.64 -19.98 21.91
C ASP A 866 2.28 -20.69 20.58
N TYR A 867 2.07 -19.87 19.54
CA TYR A 867 1.62 -20.28 18.20
C TYR A 867 0.27 -21.03 18.15
N SER A 868 -0.46 -21.17 19.26
CA SER A 868 -1.82 -21.69 19.26
C SER A 868 -2.81 -20.57 19.02
N SER A 869 -3.72 -20.75 18.06
CA SER A 869 -4.81 -19.80 17.77
C SER A 869 -6.10 -20.12 18.53
N GLU A 870 -6.12 -21.14 19.40
CA GLU A 870 -7.32 -21.53 20.17
C GLU A 870 -7.88 -20.39 21.03
N CYS A 871 -7.00 -19.52 21.54
CA CYS A 871 -7.37 -18.33 22.31
C CYS A 871 -8.21 -17.31 21.52
N LEU A 872 -8.30 -17.42 20.18
CA LEU A 872 -9.18 -16.60 19.36
C LEU A 872 -10.67 -16.92 19.61
N LYS A 873 -11.02 -18.16 19.98
CA LYS A 873 -12.40 -18.59 20.27
C LYS A 873 -12.98 -17.88 21.49
N THR A 874 -12.15 -17.68 22.50
CA THR A 874 -12.49 -16.93 23.73
C THR A 874 -12.07 -15.46 23.65
N ALA A 875 -11.37 -15.09 22.56
CA ALA A 875 -10.75 -13.81 22.34
C ALA A 875 -9.96 -13.31 23.57
N SER A 876 -9.06 -14.17 24.04
CA SER A 876 -8.25 -14.01 25.25
C SER A 876 -6.80 -14.48 25.03
N CYS A 877 -6.21 -14.17 23.88
CA CYS A 877 -4.82 -14.50 23.58
C CYS A 877 -3.84 -13.68 24.43
N GLN A 878 -4.25 -12.48 24.83
CA GLN A 878 -3.45 -11.57 25.65
C GLN A 878 -4.34 -10.81 26.66
N ASP A 879 -3.81 -10.52 27.84
CA ASP A 879 -4.60 -9.87 28.89
C ASP A 879 -4.87 -8.39 28.58
N ALA A 880 -3.86 -7.64 28.11
CA ALA A 880 -3.96 -6.20 27.90
C ALA A 880 -3.07 -5.72 26.75
N SER A 881 -3.50 -4.66 26.02
CA SER A 881 -2.76 -4.13 24.85
C SER A 881 -2.34 -2.67 24.95
N VAL A 882 -3.19 -1.79 25.48
CA VAL A 882 -2.86 -0.37 25.68
C VAL A 882 -2.63 -0.08 27.15
N HIS A 883 -1.48 0.51 27.49
CA HIS A 883 -1.18 0.98 28.83
C HIS A 883 -1.04 2.50 28.87
N ILE A 884 -1.73 3.16 29.80
CA ILE A 884 -1.64 4.62 29.98
C ILE A 884 -1.27 4.92 31.43
N GLN A 885 -0.20 5.70 31.61
CA GLN A 885 0.31 6.10 32.91
C GLN A 885 0.63 7.60 32.92
N ASP A 886 0.14 8.31 33.95
CA ASP A 886 0.52 9.69 34.29
C ASP A 886 0.52 10.65 33.07
N SER A 887 -0.44 10.46 32.16
CA SER A 887 -0.55 11.17 30.89
C SER A 887 -1.84 11.98 30.83
N SER A 888 -1.89 13.02 29.99
CA SER A 888 -3.04 13.92 29.88
C SER A 888 -3.32 14.33 28.44
N ASN A 889 -4.56 14.71 28.12
CA ASN A 889 -4.98 15.05 26.77
C ASN A 889 -4.61 13.96 25.73
N VAL A 890 -5.02 12.73 26.04
CA VAL A 890 -4.88 11.58 25.14
C VAL A 890 -6.23 11.32 24.48
N SER A 891 -6.27 11.34 23.15
CA SER A 891 -7.44 10.96 22.36
C SER A 891 -7.08 9.82 21.43
N MET A 892 -7.80 8.71 21.52
CA MET A 892 -7.69 7.58 20.60
C MET A 892 -9.03 7.34 19.93
N HIS A 893 -9.11 7.49 18.62
CA HIS A 893 -10.31 7.25 17.82
C HIS A 893 -10.21 5.91 17.10
N ALA A 894 -11.35 5.24 16.88
CA ALA A 894 -11.43 3.95 16.20
C ALA A 894 -10.36 2.94 16.65
N LEU A 895 -10.29 2.71 17.97
CA LEU A 895 -9.41 1.71 18.57
C LEU A 895 -10.03 0.32 18.42
N GLN A 896 -9.36 -0.54 17.67
CA GLN A 896 -9.73 -1.93 17.45
C GLN A 896 -8.73 -2.86 18.13
N THR A 897 -9.25 -3.91 18.75
CA THR A 897 -8.42 -4.98 19.32
C THR A 897 -8.92 -6.36 18.88
N ARG A 898 -7.99 -7.28 18.61
CA ARG A 898 -8.29 -8.69 18.34
C ARG A 898 -7.73 -9.56 19.47
N ALA A 899 -8.63 -10.33 20.09
CA ALA A 899 -8.34 -11.32 21.14
C ALA A 899 -7.49 -10.81 22.33
N ILE A 900 -7.73 -9.57 22.73
CA ILE A 900 -7.16 -8.96 23.94
C ILE A 900 -8.29 -8.71 24.94
N MET A 901 -8.11 -9.07 26.21
CA MET A 901 -9.18 -8.95 27.22
C MET A 901 -9.41 -7.50 27.67
N GLN A 902 -8.35 -6.73 27.89
CA GLN A 902 -8.38 -5.32 28.27
C GLN A 902 -7.88 -4.45 27.11
N MET A 903 -8.81 -3.76 26.44
CA MET A 903 -8.46 -2.87 25.33
C MET A 903 -7.58 -1.72 25.80
N VAL A 904 -7.91 -1.16 26.97
CA VAL A 904 -7.12 -0.11 27.64
C VAL A 904 -6.99 -0.49 29.11
N SER A 905 -5.75 -0.60 29.58
CA SER A 905 -5.36 -0.93 30.95
C SER A 905 -4.60 0.26 31.56
N PRO A 906 -5.32 1.23 32.15
CA PRO A 906 -4.70 2.41 32.74
C PRO A 906 -3.99 2.04 34.06
N ALA A 907 -2.90 2.75 34.39
CA ALA A 907 -2.17 2.53 35.63
C ALA A 907 -3.01 2.77 36.90
N LYS A 908 -4.05 3.62 36.79
CA LYS A 908 -5.04 3.88 37.84
C LYS A 908 -6.43 3.86 37.23
N GLY A 909 -7.41 3.30 37.95
CA GLY A 909 -8.80 3.22 37.54
C GLY A 909 -9.17 1.89 36.88
N THR A 910 -10.35 1.83 36.28
CA THR A 910 -10.92 0.60 35.73
C THR A 910 -10.50 0.38 34.28
N ALA A 911 -10.05 -0.82 33.96
CA ALA A 911 -9.73 -1.22 32.60
C ALA A 911 -10.97 -1.22 31.70
N THR A 912 -10.79 -0.81 30.44
CA THR A 912 -11.84 -0.92 29.42
C THR A 912 -11.80 -2.33 28.81
N LEU A 913 -12.79 -3.14 29.16
CA LEU A 913 -12.85 -4.55 28.77
C LEU A 913 -13.35 -4.73 27.34
N ALA A 914 -12.72 -5.64 26.61
CA ALA A 914 -13.10 -6.03 25.25
C ALA A 914 -14.47 -6.71 25.20
N ALA A 915 -14.84 -7.47 26.23
CA ALA A 915 -16.14 -8.14 26.34
C ALA A 915 -17.32 -7.14 26.26
N ASN A 916 -17.15 -5.93 26.79
CA ASN A 916 -18.17 -4.88 26.76
C ASN A 916 -18.20 -4.12 25.42
N ASN A 917 -17.25 -4.38 24.54
CA ASN A 917 -16.97 -3.62 23.32
C ASN A 917 -16.89 -4.49 22.06
N ARG A 918 -17.44 -5.71 22.11
CA ARG A 918 -17.48 -6.63 20.96
C ARG A 918 -18.11 -5.96 19.74
N ASN A 919 -17.47 -6.18 18.59
CA ASN A 919 -17.91 -5.75 17.27
C ASN A 919 -17.38 -6.76 16.24
N GLY A 920 -18.25 -7.68 15.83
CA GLY A 920 -17.89 -8.86 15.05
C GLY A 920 -16.75 -9.65 15.71
N VAL A 921 -15.72 -9.98 14.93
CA VAL A 921 -14.52 -10.69 15.41
C VAL A 921 -13.58 -9.82 16.27
N LEU A 922 -13.87 -8.53 16.44
CA LEU A 922 -13.03 -7.59 17.17
C LEU A 922 -13.73 -7.09 18.44
N SER A 923 -13.01 -6.22 19.16
CA SER A 923 -13.61 -5.26 20.06
C SER A 923 -13.22 -3.84 19.63
N SER A 924 -14.19 -2.94 19.62
CA SER A 924 -14.08 -1.60 19.01
C SER A 924 -14.49 -0.49 19.97
N LEU A 925 -13.69 0.58 20.01
CA LEU A 925 -14.09 1.88 20.56
C LEU A 925 -14.05 2.93 19.45
N LEU A 926 -15.14 3.68 19.29
CA LEU A 926 -15.15 4.89 18.46
C LEU A 926 -14.16 5.91 19.02
N THR A 927 -14.14 6.10 20.34
CA THR A 927 -13.29 7.11 20.99
C THR A 927 -12.98 6.75 22.44
N TYR A 928 -11.71 6.86 22.81
CA TYR A 928 -11.23 6.90 24.19
C TYR A 928 -10.61 8.27 24.45
N ARG A 929 -11.05 8.99 25.48
CA ARG A 929 -10.51 10.30 25.86
C ARG A 929 -10.12 10.35 27.32
N LEU A 930 -8.87 10.74 27.55
CA LEU A 930 -8.35 11.12 28.85
C LEU A 930 -8.19 12.65 28.89
N SER A 931 -9.04 13.31 29.68
CA SER A 931 -9.06 14.77 29.82
C SER A 931 -7.82 15.30 30.55
N ARG A 932 -7.65 16.64 30.55
CA ARG A 932 -6.72 17.30 31.47
C ARG A 932 -7.12 16.98 32.92
N SER A 933 -6.15 16.58 33.74
CA SER A 933 -6.26 16.60 35.20
C SER A 933 -6.28 18.03 35.71
#